data_AF-A0A956ML88-F1
#
_entry.id   AF-A0A956ML88-F1
#
_cell.length_a   1.000
_cell.length_b   1.000
_cell.length_c   1.000
_cell.angle_alpha   90.00
_cell.angle_beta   90.00
_cell.angle_gamma   90.00
#
_symmetry.space_group_name_H-M   'P 1'
#
loop_
_entity.id
_entity.type
_entity.pdbx_description
1 polymer ?
#
loop_
_entity_poly.entity_id
_entity_poly.type
_entity_poly.pdbx_seq_one_letter_code
_entity_poly.pdbx_strand_id
1 'polypeptide(L)'
;MNRPKAPAKNKAPKPSSLLADLRDEIVRTVAQSALPLLPDILHIFDELTTWQNTKLDDSALEKLKIDFFKKVQISAVHIPASFKKNELYPTRSIASEVEEMAERLFADLDGAFARFAIKKSLSADEKRDILYGMLRTRYLDARLKKLFTNSEVKLPSGAPFQGKGFRSMGQEAIYAAGIRLKRQPDSTDAASYQGDFVTPMIRDLGLALVMGMEPIVAMTAQMGKRGIPTHGKDLHIGDFAKGVLPPAAPITASTGTACGLGLALKGSGRVVVSCIGDGGTSSGEWHEVVNYAAVQKMPIVFIVQNNQTALSTPIHEQFACTRLGQRALGYGLRSITVDGTDPEAIFAAVTEAADACRRGDGPVMIELISMRMCGHAHHDDMLYFGSEPDQYLRYPEPSENGYLDPEKYRYWREKDPIEQYRKKLIRERVLTKSAYKKMVAEVEAEIEAAAQQVIAAPWPDVSEACVPVLTDGPRLQHSEPLHNRTSAFPPKIDWRSDEPVGFEINAKGKTFWQAIVEALHEELARDPDAFILGEDVGGKYGNAFVILKSLLEPFGDRILNTPLAEGAIIGAATGAALLGKRPIAEIQFNDFIASGFNQLVNNTAKIFPRWQQPVPLTIRMPWGGLRSAGPYHSQNTEPWFYRTPGLKIVCPSTPRE
;
A
#
# COMPACT_ATOMS: atom_id res chain seq x y z
N MET A 1 75.11 -2.90 -6.27
CA MET A 1 74.45 -1.91 -5.39
C MET A 1 73.17 -2.54 -4.84
N ASN A 2 73.15 -2.80 -3.53
CA ASN A 2 72.00 -3.30 -2.78
C ASN A 2 70.91 -2.23 -2.72
N ARG A 3 69.69 -2.54 -3.17
CA ARG A 3 68.48 -1.76 -2.80
C ARG A 3 67.80 -2.44 -1.61
N PRO A 4 67.46 -1.72 -0.53
CA PRO A 4 66.85 -2.31 0.66
C PRO A 4 65.39 -2.70 0.38
N LYS A 5 64.96 -3.85 0.92
CA LYS A 5 63.55 -4.27 0.94
C LYS A 5 62.74 -3.28 1.77
N ALA A 6 61.64 -2.77 1.20
CA ALA A 6 60.66 -1.97 1.91
C ALA A 6 60.06 -2.78 3.08
N PRO A 7 59.78 -2.15 4.24
CA PRO A 7 59.21 -2.84 5.38
C PRO A 7 57.81 -3.35 5.05
N ALA A 8 57.52 -4.57 5.48
CA ALA A 8 56.20 -5.16 5.38
C ALA A 8 55.19 -4.22 6.05
N LYS A 9 54.28 -3.65 5.26
CA LYS A 9 53.10 -2.97 5.79
C LYS A 9 52.34 -4.01 6.62
N ASN A 10 52.32 -3.84 7.94
CA ASN A 10 51.36 -4.51 8.81
C ASN A 10 49.97 -4.25 8.21
N LYS A 11 49.39 -5.28 7.57
CA LYS A 11 48.00 -5.22 7.13
C LYS A 11 47.17 -5.07 8.39
N ALA A 12 46.48 -3.94 8.51
CA ALA A 12 45.44 -3.78 9.51
C ALA A 12 44.52 -5.02 9.46
N PRO A 13 44.09 -5.56 10.62
CA PRO A 13 43.17 -6.69 10.65
C PRO A 13 41.94 -6.34 9.81
N LYS A 14 41.54 -7.24 8.90
CA LYS A 14 40.31 -7.05 8.14
C LYS A 14 39.14 -7.02 9.14
N PRO A 15 38.24 -6.02 9.08
CA PRO A 15 37.05 -6.03 9.93
C PRO A 15 36.28 -7.34 9.73
N SER A 16 35.58 -7.79 10.78
CA SER A 16 34.69 -8.94 10.66
C SER A 16 33.69 -8.70 9.52
N SER A 17 33.28 -9.75 8.79
CA SER A 17 32.32 -9.60 7.67
C SER A 17 31.02 -8.93 8.10
N LEU A 18 30.66 -9.02 9.38
CA LEU A 18 29.47 -8.40 9.96
C LEU A 18 29.57 -6.88 10.06
N LEU A 19 30.73 -6.35 10.48
CA LEU A 19 30.94 -4.91 10.55
C LEU A 19 30.96 -4.28 9.16
N ALA A 20 31.49 -5.00 8.15
CA ALA A 20 31.43 -4.57 6.76
C ALA A 20 29.98 -4.52 6.25
N ASP A 21 29.17 -5.55 6.52
CA ASP A 21 27.76 -5.58 6.13
C ASP A 21 26.94 -4.44 6.78
N LEU A 22 27.17 -4.15 8.07
CA LEU A 22 26.53 -3.02 8.77
C LEU A 22 26.98 -1.67 8.20
N ARG A 23 28.29 -1.54 7.95
CA ARG A 23 28.85 -0.35 7.30
C ARG A 23 28.20 -0.08 5.95
N ASP A 24 28.04 -1.11 5.12
CA ASP A 24 27.40 -0.99 3.81
C ASP A 24 25.93 -0.56 3.92
N GLU A 25 25.22 -1.02 4.95
CA GLU A 25 23.83 -0.59 5.21
C GLU A 25 23.75 0.87 5.66
N ILE A 26 24.69 1.34 6.49
CA ILE A 26 24.83 2.75 6.87
C ILE A 26 25.17 3.60 5.63
N VAL A 27 26.13 3.17 4.81
CA VAL A 27 26.49 3.86 3.54
C VAL A 27 25.26 4.03 2.66
N ARG A 28 24.52 2.95 2.40
CA ARG A 28 23.31 2.99 1.56
C ARG A 28 22.25 3.93 2.12
N THR A 29 22.06 3.93 3.44
CA THR A 29 21.08 4.77 4.11
C THR A 29 21.44 6.24 4.01
N VAL A 30 22.67 6.60 4.41
CA VAL A 30 23.12 7.99 4.44
C VAL A 30 23.26 8.56 3.02
N ALA A 31 23.68 7.76 2.05
CA ALA A 31 23.72 8.19 0.64
C ALA A 31 22.33 8.56 0.09
N GLN A 32 21.26 8.02 0.68
CA GLN A 32 19.89 8.34 0.32
C GLN A 32 19.37 9.58 1.06
N SER A 33 19.59 9.67 2.37
CA SER A 33 18.93 10.68 3.20
C SER A 33 19.77 11.93 3.49
N ALA A 34 21.10 11.80 3.55
CA ALA A 34 22.01 12.84 4.00
C ALA A 34 23.39 12.73 3.34
N LEU A 35 23.42 12.61 2.00
CA LEU A 35 24.65 12.41 1.22
C LEU A 35 25.81 13.36 1.61
N PRO A 36 25.59 14.66 1.87
CA PRO A 36 26.68 15.56 2.30
C PRO A 36 27.36 15.16 3.62
N LEU A 37 26.66 14.45 4.52
CA LEU A 37 27.19 13.98 5.80
C LEU A 37 27.84 12.60 5.72
N LEU A 38 27.80 11.94 4.56
CA LEU A 38 28.33 10.59 4.38
C LEU A 38 29.81 10.46 4.82
N PRO A 39 30.74 11.34 4.41
CA PRO A 39 32.14 11.20 4.81
C PRO A 39 32.33 11.24 6.34
N ASP A 40 31.65 12.16 7.03
CA ASP A 40 31.78 12.34 8.47
C ASP A 40 31.15 11.17 9.23
N ILE A 41 29.96 10.73 8.82
CA ILE A 41 29.28 9.60 9.44
C ILE A 41 30.09 8.30 9.28
N LEU A 42 30.70 8.09 8.09
CA LEU A 42 31.58 6.93 7.89
C LEU A 42 32.88 7.04 8.68
N HIS A 43 33.46 8.22 8.79
CA HIS A 43 34.64 8.43 9.62
C HIS A 43 34.35 8.07 11.08
N ILE A 44 33.20 8.52 11.61
CA ILE A 44 32.73 8.19 12.96
C ILE A 44 32.55 6.68 13.13
N PHE A 45 31.91 6.01 12.17
CA PHE A 45 31.71 4.56 12.21
C PHE A 45 33.05 3.80 12.19
N ASP A 46 33.95 4.18 11.28
CA ASP A 46 35.25 3.54 11.11
C ASP A 46 36.12 3.75 12.37
N GLU A 47 36.11 4.94 12.97
CA GLU A 47 36.83 5.25 14.21
C GLU A 47 36.34 4.36 15.38
N LEU A 48 35.02 4.19 15.54
CA LEU A 48 34.45 3.35 16.59
C LEU A 48 34.72 1.84 16.38
N THR A 49 35.03 1.44 15.14
CA THR A 49 35.22 0.04 14.77
C THR A 49 36.69 -0.34 14.48
N THR A 50 37.62 0.62 14.49
CA THR A 50 39.04 0.45 14.10
C THR A 50 39.78 -0.65 14.89
N TRP A 51 39.29 -0.99 16.09
CA TRP A 51 39.93 -1.95 17.00
C TRP A 51 39.03 -3.14 17.41
N GLN A 52 37.83 -3.26 16.83
CA GLN A 52 36.92 -4.35 17.18
C GLN A 52 37.27 -5.64 16.44
N ASN A 53 38.04 -6.49 17.12
CA ASN A 53 38.25 -7.91 16.77
C ASN A 53 37.17 -8.83 17.39
N THR A 54 36.19 -8.24 18.08
CA THR A 54 35.16 -8.94 18.85
C THR A 54 33.97 -9.36 18.00
N LYS A 55 33.36 -10.47 18.41
CA LYS A 55 32.11 -10.99 17.85
C LYS A 55 31.00 -9.95 18.05
N LEU A 56 30.33 -9.54 16.97
CA LEU A 56 29.22 -8.59 17.02
C LEU A 56 27.94 -9.33 17.42
N ASP A 57 27.73 -9.53 18.73
CA ASP A 57 26.46 -10.02 19.29
C ASP A 57 25.47 -8.86 19.52
N ASP A 58 24.25 -9.17 19.96
CA ASP A 58 23.18 -8.19 20.11
C ASP A 58 23.53 -7.08 21.13
N SER A 59 24.24 -7.43 22.22
CA SER A 59 24.67 -6.46 23.22
C SER A 59 25.76 -5.54 22.68
N ALA A 60 26.72 -6.08 21.92
CA ALA A 60 27.77 -5.30 21.29
C ALA A 60 27.20 -4.39 20.20
N LEU A 61 26.21 -4.85 19.43
CA LEU A 61 25.52 -4.07 18.41
C LEU A 61 24.77 -2.88 19.01
N GLU A 62 24.02 -3.10 20.10
CA GLU A 62 23.28 -2.02 20.77
C GLU A 62 24.23 -0.98 21.39
N LYS A 63 25.34 -1.45 22.00
CA LYS A 63 26.37 -0.52 22.51
C LYS A 63 27.00 0.31 21.38
N LEU A 64 27.36 -0.34 20.26
CA LEU A 64 27.90 0.35 19.09
C LEU A 64 26.90 1.40 18.57
N LYS A 65 25.60 1.06 18.49
CA LYS A 65 24.55 1.99 18.09
C LYS A 65 24.50 3.22 18.99
N ILE A 66 24.48 3.03 20.31
CA ILE A 66 24.45 4.12 21.29
C ILE A 66 25.67 5.04 21.16
N ASP A 67 26.87 4.47 21.09
CA ASP A 67 28.12 5.25 20.99
C ASP A 67 28.22 5.96 19.64
N PHE A 68 27.78 5.31 18.56
CA PHE A 68 27.68 5.89 17.22
C PHE A 68 26.73 7.08 17.18
N PHE A 69 25.53 6.96 17.75
CA PHE A 69 24.52 8.02 17.73
C PHE A 69 24.97 9.24 18.54
N LYS A 70 25.54 9.01 19.73
CA LYS A 70 26.14 10.09 20.53
C LYS A 70 27.19 10.87 19.75
N LYS A 71 28.04 10.17 19.00
CA LYS A 71 29.11 10.80 18.24
C LYS A 71 28.61 11.52 17.00
N VAL A 72 27.63 10.97 16.29
CA VAL A 72 26.94 11.66 15.17
C VAL A 72 26.26 12.94 15.68
N GLN A 73 25.58 12.91 16.82
CA GLN A 73 24.94 14.09 17.41
C GLN A 73 25.93 15.22 17.68
N ILE A 74 27.11 14.88 18.21
CA ILE A 74 28.14 15.86 18.59
C ILE A 74 28.88 16.40 17.36
N SER A 75 29.19 15.53 16.40
CA SER A 75 30.15 15.83 15.33
C SER A 75 29.53 16.16 13.97
N ALA A 76 28.33 15.66 13.65
CA ALA A 76 27.72 15.82 12.32
C ALA A 76 26.51 16.76 12.30
N VAL A 77 25.87 17.01 13.45
CA VAL A 77 24.64 17.83 13.56
C VAL A 77 24.86 19.11 14.38
N HIS A 78 26.10 19.60 14.43
CA HIS A 78 26.43 20.79 15.21
C HIS A 78 26.06 22.07 14.45
N ILE A 79 25.27 22.95 15.09
CA ILE A 79 24.98 24.31 14.60
C ILE A 79 25.69 25.33 15.50
N PRO A 80 26.46 26.28 14.94
CA PRO A 80 27.04 27.35 15.72
C PRO A 80 25.95 28.17 16.43
N ALA A 81 26.20 28.56 17.69
CA ALA A 81 25.24 29.26 18.53
C ALA A 81 24.67 30.55 17.90
N SER A 82 25.47 31.22 17.06
CA SER A 82 25.08 32.43 16.33
C SER A 82 23.93 32.19 15.34
N PHE A 83 23.83 31.00 14.74
CA PHE A 83 22.76 30.69 13.77
C PHE A 83 21.46 30.25 14.44
N LYS A 84 21.48 29.85 15.72
CA LYS A 84 20.30 29.29 16.39
C LYS A 84 19.13 30.26 16.49
N LYS A 85 19.42 31.57 16.58
CA LYS A 85 18.39 32.62 16.68
C LYS A 85 17.97 33.19 15.33
N ASN A 86 18.63 32.78 14.24
CA ASN A 86 18.31 33.28 12.92
C ASN A 86 17.04 32.61 12.43
N GLU A 87 16.11 33.44 11.95
CA GLU A 87 14.94 32.97 11.22
C GLU A 87 15.37 32.50 9.83
N LEU A 88 14.92 31.31 9.43
CA LEU A 88 15.11 30.76 8.09
C LEU A 88 14.04 31.34 7.14
N TYR A 89 12.80 31.36 7.61
CA TYR A 89 11.63 32.02 7.03
C TYR A 89 10.59 32.27 8.14
N PRO A 90 9.58 33.14 7.95
CA PRO A 90 8.66 33.55 9.01
C PRO A 90 8.19 32.39 9.89
N THR A 91 8.36 32.51 11.21
CA THR A 91 8.01 31.52 12.26
C THR A 91 8.88 30.26 12.35
N ARG A 92 9.90 30.13 11.50
CA ARG A 92 10.83 28.98 11.50
C ARG A 92 12.28 29.43 11.69
N SER A 93 12.92 28.94 12.76
CA SER A 93 14.35 29.18 12.99
C SER A 93 15.23 28.17 12.26
N ILE A 94 16.49 28.53 12.00
CA ILE A 94 17.50 27.58 11.53
C ILE A 94 17.68 26.43 12.53
N ALA A 95 17.61 26.71 13.84
CA ALA A 95 17.72 25.68 14.88
C ALA A 95 16.63 24.60 14.75
N SER A 96 15.36 25.02 14.67
CA SER A 96 14.23 24.10 14.52
C SER A 96 14.32 23.28 13.22
N GLU A 97 14.83 23.88 12.13
CA GLU A 97 15.00 23.15 10.88
C GLU A 97 16.03 22.04 10.99
N VAL A 98 17.19 22.34 11.58
CA VAL A 98 18.23 21.33 11.75
C VAL A 98 17.83 20.28 12.78
N GLU A 99 17.12 20.63 13.85
CA GLU A 99 16.58 19.66 14.81
C GLU A 99 15.68 18.64 14.10
N GLU A 100 14.75 19.07 13.25
CA GLU A 100 13.88 18.18 12.48
C GLU A 100 14.67 17.32 11.47
N MET A 101 15.63 17.91 10.75
CA MET A 101 16.51 17.16 9.84
C MET A 101 17.37 16.12 10.59
N ALA A 102 17.80 16.44 11.81
CA ALA A 102 18.56 15.55 12.66
C ALA A 102 17.72 14.37 13.14
N GLU A 103 16.52 14.63 13.63
CA GLU A 103 15.57 13.59 14.04
C GLU A 103 15.31 12.59 12.89
N ARG A 104 15.13 13.11 11.67
CA ARG A 104 14.98 12.29 10.48
C ARG A 104 16.22 11.44 10.19
N LEU A 105 17.41 12.03 10.26
CA LEU A 105 18.67 11.31 10.06
C LEU A 105 18.84 10.19 11.11
N PHE A 106 18.54 10.44 12.39
CA PHE A 106 18.61 9.42 13.42
C PHE A 106 17.59 8.30 13.22
N ALA A 107 16.38 8.62 12.78
CA ALA A 107 15.37 7.61 12.42
C ALA A 107 15.80 6.75 11.22
N ASP A 108 16.50 7.33 10.24
CA ASP A 108 17.08 6.61 9.11
C ASP A 108 18.23 5.69 9.57
N LEU A 109 19.13 6.19 10.40
CA LEU A 109 20.25 5.42 10.96
C LEU A 109 19.76 4.28 11.87
N ASP A 110 18.75 4.50 12.71
CA ASP A 110 18.18 3.45 13.57
C ASP A 110 17.53 2.37 12.71
N GLY A 111 16.81 2.79 11.67
CA GLY A 111 16.31 1.88 10.62
C GLY A 111 17.43 1.07 9.95
N ALA A 112 18.62 1.65 9.72
CA ALA A 112 19.76 0.93 9.15
C ALA A 112 20.28 -0.18 10.09
N PHE A 113 20.44 0.11 11.38
CA PHE A 113 20.82 -0.89 12.39
C PHE A 113 19.74 -1.98 12.51
N ALA A 114 18.47 -1.60 12.54
CA ALA A 114 17.34 -2.53 12.59
C ALA A 114 17.31 -3.44 11.37
N ARG A 115 17.41 -2.90 10.15
CA ARG A 115 17.45 -3.70 8.91
C ARG A 115 18.64 -4.66 8.88
N PHE A 116 19.81 -4.24 9.36
CA PHE A 116 20.96 -5.13 9.50
C PHE A 116 20.64 -6.31 10.44
N ALA A 117 20.12 -6.05 11.64
CA ALA A 117 19.77 -7.08 12.61
C ALA A 117 18.67 -8.02 12.07
N ILE A 118 17.61 -7.45 11.48
CA ILE A 118 16.51 -8.20 10.86
C ILE A 118 17.03 -9.12 9.76
N LYS A 119 17.85 -8.61 8.83
CA LYS A 119 18.44 -9.42 7.74
C LYS A 119 19.25 -10.60 8.29
N LYS A 120 19.98 -10.41 9.40
CA LYS A 120 20.75 -11.48 10.06
C LYS A 120 19.89 -12.49 10.80
N SER A 121 18.72 -12.08 11.28
CA SER A 121 17.76 -12.95 11.96
C SER A 121 17.01 -13.91 11.02
N LEU A 122 17.20 -13.80 9.70
CA LEU A 122 16.51 -14.63 8.72
C LEU A 122 16.98 -16.09 8.83
N SER A 123 16.06 -16.97 9.23
CA SER A 123 16.31 -18.39 9.45
C SER A 123 16.51 -19.16 8.15
N ALA A 124 17.11 -20.36 8.25
CA ALA A 124 17.28 -21.24 7.09
C ALA A 124 15.93 -21.67 6.46
N ASP A 125 14.88 -21.79 7.27
CA ASP A 125 13.53 -22.12 6.79
C ASP A 125 12.89 -20.95 6.06
N GLU A 126 12.92 -19.74 6.62
CA GLU A 126 12.43 -18.52 5.94
C GLU A 126 13.17 -18.30 4.60
N LYS A 127 14.49 -18.53 4.56
CA LYS A 127 15.27 -18.47 3.31
C LYS A 127 14.79 -19.48 2.27
N ARG A 128 14.46 -20.71 2.69
CA ARG A 128 13.93 -21.74 1.78
C ARG A 128 12.52 -21.42 1.32
N ASP A 129 11.66 -20.91 2.21
CA ASP A 129 10.30 -20.45 1.90
C ASP A 129 10.32 -19.31 0.87
N ILE A 130 11.19 -18.31 1.05
CA ILE A 130 11.39 -17.24 0.06
C ILE A 130 11.69 -17.82 -1.33
N LEU A 131 12.66 -18.73 -1.45
CA LEU A 131 12.99 -19.33 -2.75
C LEU A 131 11.83 -20.16 -3.31
N TYR A 132 11.15 -20.93 -2.47
CA TYR A 132 9.98 -21.72 -2.84
C TYR A 132 8.85 -20.83 -3.38
N GLY A 133 8.56 -19.73 -2.69
CA GLY A 133 7.58 -18.72 -3.09
C GLY A 133 7.90 -18.03 -4.40
N MET A 134 9.16 -17.65 -4.63
CA MET A 134 9.59 -17.09 -5.91
C MET A 134 9.43 -18.11 -7.06
N LEU A 135 9.75 -19.38 -6.82
CA LEU A 135 9.51 -20.46 -7.79
C LEU A 135 8.01 -20.63 -8.07
N ARG A 136 7.16 -20.70 -7.04
CA ARG A 136 5.69 -20.77 -7.21
C ARG A 136 5.17 -19.63 -8.06
N THR A 137 5.66 -18.41 -7.82
CA THR A 137 5.32 -17.22 -8.61
C THR A 137 5.68 -17.40 -10.09
N ARG A 138 6.94 -17.74 -10.40
CA ARG A 138 7.43 -17.91 -11.78
C ARG A 138 6.70 -19.02 -12.53
N TYR A 139 6.45 -20.15 -11.87
CA TYR A 139 5.78 -21.31 -12.49
C TYR A 139 4.29 -21.05 -12.70
N LEU A 140 3.62 -20.39 -11.75
CA LEU A 140 2.22 -19.98 -11.89
C LEU A 140 2.06 -18.98 -13.05
N ASP A 141 2.90 -17.95 -13.12
CA ASP A 141 2.92 -16.99 -14.23
C ASP A 141 3.14 -17.68 -15.59
N ALA A 142 4.07 -18.62 -15.65
CA ALA A 142 4.36 -19.39 -16.86
C ALA A 142 3.14 -20.24 -17.28
N ARG A 143 2.48 -20.90 -16.33
CA ARG A 143 1.32 -21.74 -16.62
C ARG A 143 0.10 -20.91 -17.03
N LEU A 144 -0.13 -19.77 -16.39
CA LEU A 144 -1.17 -18.81 -16.77
C LEU A 144 -0.97 -18.28 -18.19
N LYS A 145 0.26 -17.92 -18.57
CA LYS A 145 0.58 -17.54 -19.94
C LYS A 145 0.31 -18.69 -20.93
N LYS A 146 0.64 -19.93 -20.57
CA LYS A 146 0.34 -21.11 -21.38
C LYS A 146 -1.17 -21.33 -21.56
N LEU A 147 -1.97 -21.16 -20.51
CA LEU A 147 -3.44 -21.23 -20.62
C LEU A 147 -3.98 -20.16 -21.57
N PHE A 148 -3.42 -18.94 -21.50
CA PHE A 148 -3.76 -17.84 -22.40
C PHE A 148 -3.44 -18.17 -23.87
N THR A 149 -2.29 -18.81 -24.17
CA THR A 149 -1.85 -19.07 -25.55
C THR A 149 -2.38 -20.37 -26.16
N ASN A 150 -2.51 -21.45 -25.38
CA ASN A 150 -2.65 -22.81 -25.92
C ASN A 150 -4.11 -23.29 -26.04
N SER A 151 -5.11 -22.42 -25.87
CA SER A 151 -6.54 -22.76 -26.04
C SER A 151 -7.02 -23.95 -25.18
N GLU A 152 -6.34 -24.22 -24.06
CA GLU A 152 -6.70 -25.31 -23.12
C GLU A 152 -8.00 -24.99 -22.37
N VAL A 153 -8.27 -23.72 -22.09
CA VAL A 153 -9.54 -23.24 -21.54
C VAL A 153 -10.46 -22.84 -22.69
N LYS A 154 -11.62 -23.49 -22.80
CA LYS A 154 -12.60 -23.25 -23.86
C LYS A 154 -13.95 -22.86 -23.29
N LEU A 155 -14.57 -21.87 -23.91
CA LEU A 155 -15.96 -21.50 -23.68
C LEU A 155 -16.89 -22.67 -24.01
N PRO A 156 -18.15 -22.69 -23.53
CA PRO A 156 -19.12 -23.72 -23.89
C PRO A 156 -19.35 -23.86 -25.41
N SER A 157 -19.11 -22.78 -26.17
CA SER A 157 -19.14 -22.79 -27.65
C SER A 157 -17.96 -23.52 -28.31
N GLY A 158 -16.96 -23.96 -27.54
CA GLY A 158 -15.71 -24.54 -28.03
C GLY A 158 -14.64 -23.51 -28.41
N ALA A 159 -14.96 -22.22 -28.41
CA ALA A 159 -14.00 -21.15 -28.68
C ALA A 159 -12.96 -21.02 -27.55
N PRO A 160 -11.70 -20.67 -27.86
CA PRO A 160 -10.68 -20.46 -26.83
C PRO A 160 -11.03 -19.24 -25.98
N PHE A 161 -10.82 -19.36 -24.67
CA PHE A 161 -10.85 -18.22 -23.76
C PHE A 161 -9.42 -17.83 -23.41
N GLN A 162 -9.02 -16.63 -23.82
CA GLN A 162 -7.66 -16.16 -23.61
C GLN A 162 -7.47 -15.62 -22.18
N GLY A 163 -8.49 -15.02 -21.58
CA GLY A 163 -8.37 -14.42 -20.25
C GLY A 163 -7.47 -13.18 -20.22
N LYS A 164 -7.04 -12.76 -19.02
CA LYS A 164 -6.15 -11.61 -18.85
C LYS A 164 -5.27 -11.79 -17.63
N GLY A 165 -3.97 -11.49 -17.76
CA GLY A 165 -3.03 -11.57 -16.65
C GLY A 165 -1.76 -10.74 -16.88
N PHE A 166 -0.99 -10.58 -15.80
CA PHE A 166 0.21 -9.77 -15.74
C PHE A 166 1.30 -10.53 -14.98
N ARG A 167 2.37 -10.93 -15.69
CA ARG A 167 3.45 -11.75 -15.11
C ARG A 167 4.41 -10.92 -14.25
N SER A 168 4.88 -11.51 -13.16
CA SER A 168 5.86 -10.99 -12.19
C SER A 168 7.31 -11.16 -12.61
N MET A 169 7.58 -11.51 -13.88
CA MET A 169 8.91 -11.89 -14.33
C MET A 169 9.96 -10.79 -14.07
N GLY A 170 10.96 -11.09 -13.24
CA GLY A 170 11.99 -10.15 -12.78
C GLY A 170 11.67 -9.41 -11.47
N GLN A 171 10.50 -9.66 -10.88
CA GLN A 171 9.99 -9.03 -9.66
C GLN A 171 9.58 -10.06 -8.59
N GLU A 172 9.91 -11.34 -8.77
CA GLU A 172 9.44 -12.44 -7.90
C GLU A 172 9.90 -12.27 -6.44
N ALA A 173 11.01 -11.57 -6.21
CA ALA A 173 11.55 -11.30 -4.89
C ALA A 173 10.58 -10.53 -3.96
N ILE A 174 9.52 -9.91 -4.50
CA ILE A 174 8.45 -9.29 -3.71
C ILE A 174 7.78 -10.28 -2.73
N TYR A 175 7.82 -11.59 -2.99
CA TYR A 175 7.35 -12.62 -2.06
C TYR A 175 7.96 -12.44 -0.64
N ALA A 176 9.21 -11.99 -0.56
CA ALA A 176 9.91 -11.79 0.69
C ALA A 176 9.30 -10.70 1.59
N ALA A 177 8.49 -9.79 1.04
CA ALA A 177 7.79 -8.74 1.78
C ALA A 177 6.77 -9.30 2.80
N GLY A 178 6.19 -10.48 2.52
CA GLY A 178 5.14 -11.05 3.37
C GLY A 178 5.61 -12.00 4.47
N ILE A 179 6.89 -12.36 4.51
CA ILE A 179 7.41 -13.45 5.36
C ILE A 179 7.10 -13.23 6.85
N ARG A 180 7.31 -12.00 7.34
CA ARG A 180 7.07 -11.59 8.74
C ARG A 180 5.86 -10.68 8.95
N LEU A 181 4.95 -10.63 7.97
CA LEU A 181 3.63 -10.09 8.22
C LEU A 181 2.81 -11.05 9.09
N LYS A 182 1.90 -10.52 9.89
CA LYS A 182 0.91 -11.31 10.64
C LYS A 182 -0.08 -11.89 9.63
N ARG A 183 0.00 -13.18 9.33
CA ARG A 183 -0.84 -13.85 8.32
C ARG A 183 -1.80 -14.84 8.97
N GLN A 184 -2.91 -15.12 8.30
CA GLN A 184 -3.84 -16.20 8.67
C GLN A 184 -4.16 -17.02 7.41
N PRO A 185 -3.21 -17.85 6.92
CA PRO A 185 -3.34 -18.54 5.65
C PRO A 185 -4.51 -19.52 5.60
N ASP A 186 -5.07 -19.94 6.75
CA ASP A 186 -6.24 -20.82 6.82
C ASP A 186 -7.57 -20.06 6.89
N SER A 187 -7.55 -18.73 6.99
CA SER A 187 -8.77 -17.90 7.08
C SER A 187 -9.62 -18.02 5.82
N THR A 188 -10.93 -18.19 5.96
CA THR A 188 -11.89 -18.26 4.84
C THR A 188 -12.97 -17.18 4.92
N ASP A 189 -12.92 -16.35 5.96
CA ASP A 189 -13.88 -15.28 6.19
C ASP A 189 -13.15 -13.96 6.45
N ALA A 190 -13.36 -13.00 5.55
CA ALA A 190 -12.78 -11.66 5.64
C ALA A 190 -13.23 -10.89 6.88
N ALA A 191 -14.44 -11.11 7.39
CA ALA A 191 -14.93 -10.41 8.57
C ALA A 191 -14.16 -10.81 9.85
N SER A 192 -13.66 -12.05 9.90
CA SER A 192 -12.91 -12.58 11.05
C SER A 192 -11.40 -12.34 10.97
N TYR A 193 -10.87 -11.90 9.82
CA TYR A 193 -9.42 -11.81 9.57
C TYR A 193 -8.71 -10.79 10.49
N GLN A 194 -7.73 -11.26 11.27
CA GLN A 194 -6.97 -10.45 12.24
C GLN A 194 -5.51 -10.18 11.84
N GLY A 195 -5.11 -10.58 10.63
CA GLY A 195 -3.74 -10.39 10.13
C GLY A 195 -3.46 -8.99 9.56
N ASP A 196 -2.25 -8.77 9.10
CA ASP A 196 -1.87 -7.61 8.30
C ASP A 196 -2.49 -7.72 6.90
N PHE A 197 -2.67 -6.59 6.22
CA PHE A 197 -3.22 -6.54 4.86
C PHE A 197 -2.15 -6.22 3.82
N VAL A 198 -2.33 -6.73 2.61
CA VAL A 198 -1.57 -6.34 1.43
C VAL A 198 -2.53 -5.84 0.35
N THR A 199 -2.15 -4.76 -0.33
CA THR A 199 -2.84 -4.28 -1.53
C THR A 199 -1.89 -4.39 -2.70
N PRO A 200 -1.80 -5.58 -3.33
CA PRO A 200 -0.88 -5.84 -4.42
C PRO A 200 -1.20 -4.95 -5.63
N MET A 201 -0.20 -4.64 -6.46
CA MET A 201 -0.51 -4.26 -7.84
C MET A 201 -0.88 -5.52 -8.64
N ILE A 202 -1.46 -5.35 -9.83
CA ILE A 202 -1.97 -6.43 -10.72
C ILE A 202 -0.96 -7.54 -11.06
N ARG A 203 0.31 -7.35 -10.70
CA ARG A 203 1.44 -8.22 -11.01
C ARG A 203 2.09 -8.83 -9.76
N ASP A 204 1.64 -8.51 -8.54
CA ASP A 204 2.32 -8.95 -7.32
C ASP A 204 1.81 -10.31 -6.86
N LEU A 205 1.83 -11.26 -7.79
CA LEU A 205 1.36 -12.62 -7.52
C LEU A 205 2.13 -13.26 -6.37
N GLY A 206 3.45 -13.03 -6.28
CA GLY A 206 4.26 -13.51 -5.16
C GLY A 206 3.82 -12.96 -3.80
N LEU A 207 3.40 -11.68 -3.75
CA LEU A 207 2.89 -11.09 -2.51
C LEU A 207 1.55 -11.68 -2.10
N ALA A 208 0.67 -11.98 -3.06
CA ALA A 208 -0.59 -12.65 -2.77
C ALA A 208 -0.37 -14.10 -2.29
N LEU A 209 0.55 -14.83 -2.93
CA LEU A 209 0.87 -16.22 -2.56
C LEU A 209 1.45 -16.34 -1.14
N VAL A 210 2.36 -15.44 -0.73
CA VAL A 210 2.92 -15.49 0.63
C VAL A 210 1.85 -15.23 1.70
N MET A 211 0.82 -14.43 1.41
CA MET A 211 -0.30 -14.21 2.34
C MET A 211 -1.22 -15.43 2.51
N GLY A 212 -1.06 -16.46 1.67
CA GLY A 212 -1.84 -17.69 1.72
C GLY A 212 -2.88 -17.82 0.62
N MET A 213 -2.89 -16.93 -0.38
CA MET A 213 -3.73 -17.12 -1.57
C MET A 213 -3.24 -18.35 -2.35
N GLU A 214 -4.16 -19.23 -2.74
CA GLU A 214 -3.83 -20.45 -3.48
C GLU A 214 -3.66 -20.17 -4.99
N PRO A 215 -2.81 -20.93 -5.71
CA PRO A 215 -2.62 -20.76 -7.16
C PRO A 215 -3.92 -20.82 -7.97
N ILE A 216 -4.87 -21.67 -7.56
CA ILE A 216 -6.15 -21.82 -8.23
C ILE A 216 -7.01 -20.55 -8.18
N VAL A 217 -6.88 -19.73 -7.13
CA VAL A 217 -7.60 -18.45 -7.01
C VAL A 217 -7.14 -17.49 -8.12
N ALA A 218 -5.82 -17.37 -8.33
CA ALA A 218 -5.29 -16.57 -9.42
C ALA A 218 -5.70 -17.10 -10.80
N MET A 219 -5.65 -18.43 -10.99
CA MET A 219 -6.00 -19.05 -12.26
C MET A 219 -7.48 -18.92 -12.62
N THR A 220 -8.38 -19.20 -11.67
CA THR A 220 -9.83 -19.07 -11.92
C THR A 220 -10.21 -17.64 -12.22
N ALA A 221 -9.67 -16.66 -11.48
CA ALA A 221 -9.85 -15.24 -11.77
C ALA A 221 -9.40 -14.89 -13.20
N GLN A 222 -8.12 -15.11 -13.54
CA GLN A 222 -7.60 -14.71 -14.85
C GLN A 222 -8.24 -15.45 -16.04
N MET A 223 -8.71 -16.69 -15.82
CA MET A 223 -9.39 -17.52 -16.83
C MET A 223 -10.92 -17.36 -16.82
N GLY A 224 -11.48 -16.42 -16.04
CA GLY A 224 -12.92 -16.13 -16.03
C GLY A 224 -13.78 -17.33 -15.59
N LYS A 225 -13.19 -18.28 -14.88
CA LYS A 225 -13.86 -19.48 -14.37
C LYS A 225 -14.50 -19.19 -13.02
N ARG A 226 -15.51 -19.99 -12.65
CA ARG A 226 -16.11 -19.90 -11.32
C ARG A 226 -15.05 -20.25 -10.26
N GLY A 227 -14.82 -19.34 -9.33
CA GLY A 227 -13.88 -19.49 -8.21
C GLY A 227 -14.00 -18.31 -7.25
N ILE A 228 -13.63 -18.48 -5.99
CA ILE A 228 -13.65 -17.37 -5.02
C ILE A 228 -12.52 -16.38 -5.32
N PRO A 229 -12.65 -15.10 -4.92
CA PRO A 229 -13.86 -14.45 -4.43
C PRO A 229 -14.72 -13.85 -5.57
N THR A 230 -14.20 -13.82 -6.81
CA THR A 230 -14.83 -13.06 -7.90
C THR A 230 -15.96 -13.82 -8.61
N HIS A 231 -16.02 -15.14 -8.45
CA HIS A 231 -16.92 -16.04 -9.16
C HIS A 231 -16.92 -15.82 -10.68
N GLY A 232 -15.75 -15.45 -11.24
CA GLY A 232 -15.56 -15.18 -12.66
C GLY A 232 -16.07 -13.82 -13.14
N LYS A 233 -16.50 -12.93 -12.24
CA LYS A 233 -16.94 -11.56 -12.57
C LYS A 233 -15.80 -10.57 -12.71
N ASP A 234 -14.62 -10.94 -12.25
CA ASP A 234 -13.42 -10.12 -12.30
C ASP A 234 -12.18 -11.00 -12.50
N LEU A 235 -11.21 -10.45 -13.25
CA LEU A 235 -9.98 -11.12 -13.64
C LEU A 235 -8.78 -10.74 -12.76
N HIS A 236 -8.97 -9.83 -11.81
CA HIS A 236 -7.92 -9.40 -10.88
C HIS A 236 -7.72 -10.45 -9.77
N ILE A 237 -6.46 -10.62 -9.35
CA ILE A 237 -6.07 -11.62 -8.36
C ILE A 237 -6.15 -11.06 -6.93
N GLY A 238 -6.86 -11.72 -6.04
CA GLY A 238 -6.92 -11.34 -4.64
C GLY A 238 -7.88 -12.20 -3.85
N ASP A 239 -7.67 -12.24 -2.55
CA ASP A 239 -8.49 -12.96 -1.59
C ASP A 239 -8.49 -12.19 -0.26
N PHE A 240 -9.53 -11.40 -0.05
CA PHE A 240 -9.61 -10.52 1.11
C PHE A 240 -9.74 -11.31 2.42
N ALA A 241 -10.21 -12.56 2.37
CA ALA A 241 -10.21 -13.47 3.52
C ALA A 241 -8.80 -13.86 3.98
N LYS A 242 -7.79 -13.71 3.11
CA LYS A 242 -6.35 -13.88 3.41
C LYS A 242 -5.64 -12.54 3.62
N GLY A 243 -6.37 -11.43 3.72
CA GLY A 243 -5.81 -10.09 3.80
C GLY A 243 -5.24 -9.56 2.48
N VAL A 244 -5.58 -10.14 1.33
CA VAL A 244 -5.12 -9.70 0.01
C VAL A 244 -6.25 -8.94 -0.69
N LEU A 245 -6.13 -7.62 -0.79
CA LEU A 245 -7.13 -6.80 -1.49
C LEU A 245 -7.07 -7.09 -3.01
N PRO A 246 -8.19 -7.45 -3.67
CA PRO A 246 -8.23 -7.56 -5.13
C PRO A 246 -7.91 -6.21 -5.80
N PRO A 247 -6.85 -6.11 -6.63
CA PRO A 247 -6.44 -4.85 -7.23
C PRO A 247 -7.49 -4.35 -8.22
N ALA A 248 -7.61 -3.04 -8.39
CA ALA A 248 -8.46 -2.45 -9.42
C ALA A 248 -7.62 -1.95 -10.61
N ALA A 249 -8.26 -1.85 -11.78
CA ALA A 249 -7.59 -1.34 -12.98
C ALA A 249 -7.18 0.14 -12.89
N PRO A 250 -7.99 1.07 -12.32
CA PRO A 250 -7.49 2.39 -11.99
C PRO A 250 -6.39 2.27 -10.93
N ILE A 251 -5.16 2.62 -11.32
CA ILE A 251 -3.95 2.14 -10.64
C ILE A 251 -3.81 2.59 -9.17
N THR A 252 -4.40 3.74 -8.83
CA THR A 252 -4.38 4.33 -7.48
C THR A 252 -5.59 3.97 -6.61
N ALA A 253 -6.60 3.30 -7.18
CA ALA A 253 -7.80 2.89 -6.44
C ALA A 253 -7.44 2.02 -5.22
N SER A 254 -6.59 1.01 -5.42
CA SER A 254 -6.10 0.15 -4.34
C SER A 254 -5.36 0.92 -3.26
N THR A 255 -4.57 1.94 -3.61
CA THR A 255 -3.86 2.81 -2.66
C THR A 255 -4.85 3.62 -1.83
N GLY A 256 -5.90 4.18 -2.46
CA GLY A 256 -6.98 4.86 -1.74
C GLY A 256 -7.66 3.94 -0.74
N THR A 257 -8.02 2.72 -1.14
CA THR A 257 -8.55 1.70 -0.22
C THR A 257 -7.54 1.36 0.89
N ALA A 258 -6.24 1.24 0.59
CA ALA A 258 -5.20 0.99 1.57
C ALA A 258 -5.12 2.11 2.63
N CYS A 259 -5.34 3.37 2.24
CA CYS A 259 -5.47 4.50 3.14
C CYS A 259 -6.56 4.26 4.19
N GLY A 260 -7.73 3.80 3.75
CA GLY A 260 -8.85 3.53 4.64
C GLY A 260 -8.62 2.34 5.57
N LEU A 261 -8.00 1.28 5.06
CA LEU A 261 -7.55 0.15 5.88
C LEU A 261 -6.58 0.67 6.97
N GLY A 262 -5.59 1.48 6.59
CA GLY A 262 -4.62 2.06 7.52
C GLY A 262 -5.29 2.95 8.57
N LEU A 263 -6.21 3.84 8.17
CA LEU A 263 -6.94 4.70 9.09
C LEU A 263 -7.68 3.88 10.16
N ALA A 264 -8.39 2.83 9.75
CA ALA A 264 -9.12 1.95 10.66
C ALA A 264 -8.22 1.06 11.54
N LEU A 265 -6.97 0.83 11.14
CA LEU A 265 -6.00 0.00 11.87
C LEU A 265 -5.08 0.80 12.81
N LYS A 266 -5.21 2.12 12.90
CA LYS A 266 -4.41 2.94 13.83
C LYS A 266 -4.51 2.38 15.26
N GLY A 267 -3.36 2.13 15.88
CA GLY A 267 -3.27 1.60 17.25
C GLY A 267 -3.59 0.10 17.40
N SER A 268 -3.94 -0.62 16.34
CA SER A 268 -4.27 -2.06 16.41
C SER A 268 -3.04 -2.98 16.45
N GLY A 269 -1.84 -2.45 16.19
CA GLY A 269 -0.62 -3.26 16.00
C GLY A 269 -0.61 -4.08 14.70
N ARG A 270 -1.53 -3.81 13.76
CA ARG A 270 -1.58 -4.36 12.40
C ARG A 270 -1.13 -3.30 11.39
N VAL A 271 -0.69 -3.75 10.21
CA VAL A 271 -0.20 -2.87 9.14
C VAL A 271 -0.84 -3.19 7.79
N VAL A 272 -0.74 -2.24 6.87
CA VAL A 272 -1.09 -2.41 5.45
C VAL A 272 0.16 -2.25 4.60
N VAL A 273 0.44 -3.20 3.71
CA VAL A 273 1.49 -3.06 2.69
C VAL A 273 0.84 -2.75 1.35
N SER A 274 1.02 -1.52 0.86
CA SER A 274 0.39 -1.03 -0.38
C SER A 274 1.39 -0.94 -1.51
N CYS A 275 1.19 -1.72 -2.57
CA CYS A 275 2.08 -1.77 -3.72
C CYS A 275 1.54 -0.96 -4.91
N ILE A 276 2.45 -0.26 -5.60
CA ILE A 276 2.16 0.45 -6.85
C ILE A 276 3.38 0.40 -7.78
N GLY A 277 3.16 0.43 -9.09
CA GLY A 277 4.26 0.56 -10.07
C GLY A 277 4.76 1.99 -10.20
N ASP A 278 5.97 2.19 -10.73
CA ASP A 278 6.60 3.51 -10.91
C ASP A 278 5.71 4.54 -11.61
N GLY A 279 5.14 4.22 -12.78
CA GLY A 279 4.23 5.13 -13.48
C GLY A 279 2.91 5.41 -12.74
N GLY A 280 2.47 4.51 -11.86
CA GLY A 280 1.28 4.75 -11.04
C GLY A 280 1.47 5.91 -10.06
N THR A 281 2.72 6.19 -9.67
CA THR A 281 3.07 7.32 -8.79
C THR A 281 2.95 8.69 -9.46
N SER A 282 2.68 8.75 -10.76
CA SER A 282 2.45 10.01 -11.51
C SER A 282 0.99 10.49 -11.47
N SER A 283 0.08 9.70 -10.91
CA SER A 283 -1.33 10.06 -10.74
C SER A 283 -1.51 11.09 -9.60
N GLY A 284 -2.36 12.12 -9.78
CA GLY A 284 -2.66 13.08 -8.72
C GLY A 284 -3.21 12.42 -7.45
N GLU A 285 -4.07 11.43 -7.61
CA GLU A 285 -4.69 10.67 -6.50
C GLU A 285 -3.65 9.95 -5.62
N TRP A 286 -2.48 9.58 -6.17
CA TRP A 286 -1.37 9.04 -5.38
C TRP A 286 -0.84 10.08 -4.37
N HIS A 287 -0.63 11.31 -4.83
CA HIS A 287 -0.12 12.40 -3.99
C HIS A 287 -1.10 12.74 -2.87
N GLU A 288 -2.39 12.81 -3.19
CA GLU A 288 -3.47 13.03 -2.23
C GLU A 288 -3.49 11.98 -1.11
N VAL A 289 -3.49 10.70 -1.48
CA VAL A 289 -3.60 9.58 -0.55
C VAL A 289 -2.38 9.46 0.35
N VAL A 290 -1.17 9.57 -0.21
CA VAL A 290 0.07 9.45 0.57
C VAL A 290 0.20 10.63 1.54
N ASN A 291 -0.18 11.83 1.13
CA ASN A 291 -0.22 13.01 2.01
C ASN A 291 -1.21 12.80 3.17
N TYR A 292 -2.42 12.31 2.90
CA TYR A 292 -3.38 12.07 3.97
C TYR A 292 -2.92 10.98 4.94
N ALA A 293 -2.35 9.89 4.43
CA ALA A 293 -1.77 8.83 5.26
C ALA A 293 -0.64 9.34 6.17
N ALA A 294 0.20 10.24 5.66
CA ALA A 294 1.27 10.90 6.40
C ALA A 294 0.72 11.75 7.55
N VAL A 295 -0.22 12.65 7.24
CA VAL A 295 -0.88 13.55 8.22
C VAL A 295 -1.52 12.74 9.34
N GLN A 296 -2.15 11.61 9.01
CA GLN A 296 -2.83 10.75 9.97
C GLN A 296 -1.92 9.74 10.66
N LYS A 297 -0.62 9.68 10.32
CA LYS A 297 0.34 8.67 10.80
C LYS A 297 -0.21 7.24 10.69
N MET A 298 -0.79 6.91 9.54
CA MET A 298 -1.40 5.60 9.32
C MET A 298 -0.32 4.50 9.27
N PRO A 299 -0.61 3.28 9.77
CA PRO A 299 0.31 2.15 9.75
C PRO A 299 0.39 1.50 8.35
N ILE A 300 0.92 2.24 7.37
CA ILE A 300 1.00 1.83 5.97
C ILE A 300 2.46 1.81 5.49
N VAL A 301 2.88 0.69 4.90
CA VAL A 301 4.12 0.58 4.15
C VAL A 301 3.79 0.73 2.67
N PHE A 302 4.20 1.83 2.05
CA PHE A 302 4.03 2.03 0.61
C PHE A 302 5.22 1.42 -0.14
N ILE A 303 4.97 0.47 -1.03
CA ILE A 303 6.00 -0.14 -1.89
C ILE A 303 5.82 0.34 -3.32
N VAL A 304 6.78 1.09 -3.82
CA VAL A 304 6.88 1.52 -5.22
C VAL A 304 7.79 0.54 -5.96
N GLN A 305 7.22 -0.27 -6.84
CA GLN A 305 7.97 -1.18 -7.70
C GLN A 305 8.41 -0.46 -8.98
N ASN A 306 9.65 -0.01 -8.97
CA ASN A 306 10.29 0.67 -10.08
C ASN A 306 10.89 -0.35 -11.03
N ASN A 307 10.06 -0.82 -11.96
CA ASN A 307 10.42 -1.87 -12.92
C ASN A 307 10.87 -1.30 -14.28
N GLN A 308 11.24 -0.01 -14.27
CA GLN A 308 11.87 0.76 -15.36
C GLN A 308 10.94 1.19 -16.50
N THR A 309 9.68 0.78 -16.52
CA THR A 309 8.73 1.20 -17.56
C THR A 309 7.26 1.04 -17.17
N ALA A 310 6.48 2.09 -17.42
CA ALA A 310 5.04 2.10 -17.26
C ALA A 310 4.37 1.82 -18.62
N LEU A 311 3.81 0.62 -18.79
CA LEU A 311 3.38 0.09 -20.09
C LEU A 311 4.54 0.10 -21.09
N SER A 312 4.71 1.18 -21.86
CA SER A 312 5.81 1.44 -22.80
C SER A 312 6.53 2.76 -22.56
N THR A 313 6.05 3.57 -21.62
CA THR A 313 6.68 4.85 -21.29
C THR A 313 7.87 4.59 -20.36
N PRO A 314 9.09 5.03 -20.70
CA PRO A 314 10.26 4.89 -19.84
C PRO A 314 10.20 5.87 -18.66
N ILE A 315 10.92 5.55 -17.58
CA ILE A 315 10.89 6.35 -16.33
C ILE A 315 11.23 7.84 -16.51
N HIS A 316 12.12 8.18 -17.45
CA HIS A 316 12.54 9.57 -17.68
C HIS A 316 11.45 10.44 -18.34
N GLU A 317 10.40 9.80 -18.89
CA GLU A 317 9.20 10.47 -19.39
C GLU A 317 8.05 10.44 -18.35
N GLN A 318 8.20 9.68 -17.26
CA GLN A 318 7.19 9.57 -16.20
C GLN A 318 7.41 10.58 -15.07
N PHE A 319 8.67 10.81 -14.68
CA PHE A 319 9.01 11.70 -13.57
C PHE A 319 10.45 12.22 -13.66
N ALA A 320 10.68 13.39 -13.06
CA ALA A 320 11.98 14.08 -13.12
C ALA A 320 12.92 13.75 -11.95
N CYS A 321 12.43 13.18 -10.84
CA CYS A 321 13.30 12.81 -9.71
C CYS A 321 14.23 11.65 -10.09
N THR A 322 15.44 11.63 -9.52
CA THR A 322 16.41 10.58 -9.84
C THR A 322 16.03 9.23 -9.25
N ARG A 323 15.28 9.23 -8.14
CA ARG A 323 14.70 8.04 -7.51
C ARG A 323 13.36 8.40 -6.87
N LEU A 324 12.37 7.51 -6.95
CA LEU A 324 11.02 7.78 -6.44
C LEU A 324 10.99 7.93 -4.92
N GLY A 325 11.93 7.30 -4.21
CA GLY A 325 12.11 7.51 -2.77
C GLY A 325 12.31 8.98 -2.36
N GLN A 326 12.81 9.85 -3.24
CA GLN A 326 12.95 11.28 -2.96
C GLN A 326 11.61 11.99 -2.77
N ARG A 327 10.54 11.52 -3.42
CA ARG A 327 9.20 12.11 -3.27
C ARG A 327 8.66 11.98 -1.85
N ALA A 328 9.08 10.94 -1.12
CA ALA A 328 8.70 10.74 0.28
C ALA A 328 9.02 11.95 1.16
N LEU A 329 10.14 12.64 0.91
CA LEU A 329 10.54 13.82 1.67
C LEU A 329 9.48 14.93 1.60
N GLY A 330 8.88 15.14 0.42
CA GLY A 330 7.83 16.15 0.23
C GLY A 330 6.54 15.86 0.99
N TYR A 331 6.34 14.62 1.45
CA TYR A 331 5.21 14.23 2.30
C TYR A 331 5.57 14.16 3.79
N GLY A 332 6.82 14.45 4.17
CA GLY A 332 7.33 14.22 5.52
C GLY A 332 7.55 12.73 5.86
N LEU A 333 7.73 11.87 4.85
CA LEU A 333 7.90 10.43 5.04
C LEU A 333 9.37 9.99 5.00
N ARG A 334 9.62 8.90 5.72
CA ARG A 334 10.86 8.12 5.60
C ARG A 334 10.82 7.28 4.31
N SER A 335 11.96 7.17 3.64
CA SER A 335 12.09 6.39 2.39
C SER A 335 13.25 5.41 2.42
N ILE A 336 13.06 4.22 1.85
CA ILE A 336 14.11 3.21 1.70
C ILE A 336 14.14 2.76 0.25
N THR A 337 15.23 3.00 -0.48
CA THR A 337 15.45 2.45 -1.82
C THR A 337 16.35 1.21 -1.71
N VAL A 338 15.90 0.06 -2.21
CA VAL A 338 16.67 -1.20 -2.21
C VAL A 338 16.65 -1.88 -3.59
N ASP A 339 17.59 -2.79 -3.81
CA ASP A 339 17.60 -3.68 -4.97
C ASP A 339 16.38 -4.61 -4.90
N GLY A 340 15.43 -4.44 -5.82
CA GLY A 340 14.20 -5.21 -5.93
C GLY A 340 14.41 -6.66 -6.40
N THR A 341 15.66 -7.08 -6.62
CA THR A 341 16.03 -8.48 -6.94
C THR A 341 16.73 -9.20 -5.78
N ASP A 342 17.09 -8.51 -4.68
CA ASP A 342 17.59 -9.14 -3.44
C ASP A 342 16.43 -9.39 -2.47
N PRO A 343 15.90 -10.62 -2.35
CA PRO A 343 14.76 -10.88 -1.48
C PRO A 343 15.08 -10.64 0.01
N GLU A 344 16.34 -10.76 0.45
CA GLU A 344 16.68 -10.48 1.85
C GLU A 344 16.73 -8.97 2.14
N ALA A 345 17.00 -8.13 1.14
CA ALA A 345 16.90 -6.68 1.27
C ALA A 345 15.43 -6.24 1.34
N ILE A 346 14.56 -6.81 0.49
CA ILE A 346 13.11 -6.57 0.54
C ILE A 346 12.55 -6.99 1.89
N PHE A 347 12.86 -8.22 2.33
CA PHE A 347 12.46 -8.74 3.63
C PHE A 347 12.82 -7.79 4.79
N ALA A 348 14.08 -7.36 4.84
CA ALA A 348 14.55 -6.50 5.91
C ALA A 348 13.88 -5.11 5.88
N ALA A 349 13.75 -4.51 4.69
CA ALA A 349 13.13 -3.20 4.53
C ALA A 349 11.64 -3.21 4.91
N VAL A 350 10.88 -4.21 4.45
CA VAL A 350 9.44 -4.31 4.74
C VAL A 350 9.19 -4.65 6.20
N THR A 351 9.98 -5.56 6.79
CA THR A 351 9.83 -5.90 8.22
C THR A 351 10.12 -4.68 9.11
N GLU A 352 11.20 -3.95 8.83
CA GLU A 352 11.56 -2.75 9.60
C GLU A 352 10.51 -1.63 9.44
N ALA A 353 10.04 -1.40 8.21
CA ALA A 353 8.99 -0.43 7.94
C ALA A 353 7.66 -0.80 8.63
N ALA A 354 7.30 -2.08 8.64
CA ALA A 354 6.11 -2.56 9.34
C ALA A 354 6.25 -2.38 10.85
N ASP A 355 7.43 -2.65 11.43
CA ASP A 355 7.67 -2.42 12.85
C ASP A 355 7.61 -0.94 13.22
N ALA A 356 8.11 -0.03 12.38
CA ALA A 356 7.93 1.41 12.54
C ALA A 356 6.46 1.82 12.51
N CYS A 357 5.68 1.30 11.55
CA CYS A 357 4.24 1.53 11.48
C CYS A 357 3.52 1.06 12.76
N ARG A 358 3.88 -0.11 13.30
CA ARG A 358 3.29 -0.66 14.53
C ARG A 358 3.61 0.16 15.77
N ARG A 359 4.77 0.84 15.82
CA ARG A 359 5.13 1.78 16.89
C ARG A 359 4.37 3.11 16.82
N GLY A 360 3.72 3.40 15.69
CA GLY A 360 3.02 4.67 15.46
C GLY A 360 3.92 5.75 14.85
N ASP A 361 5.08 5.37 14.29
CA ASP A 361 6.00 6.30 13.63
C ASP A 361 5.41 6.87 12.32
N GLY A 362 4.30 6.31 11.85
CA GLY A 362 3.62 6.67 10.61
C GLY A 362 4.08 5.84 9.41
N PRO A 363 3.65 6.21 8.20
CA PRO A 363 3.91 5.39 7.03
C PRO A 363 5.36 5.51 6.55
N VAL A 364 5.85 4.47 5.89
CA VAL A 364 7.19 4.40 5.30
C VAL A 364 7.08 4.07 3.82
N MET A 365 7.84 4.78 2.98
CA MET A 365 7.92 4.49 1.54
C MET A 365 9.14 3.62 1.24
N ILE A 366 8.94 2.54 0.48
CA ILE A 366 10.00 1.66 0.00
C ILE A 366 9.98 1.71 -1.53
N GLU A 367 11.12 2.01 -2.14
CA GLU A 367 11.31 1.90 -3.58
C GLU A 367 12.12 0.64 -3.90
N LEU A 368 11.53 -0.27 -4.67
CA LEU A 368 12.18 -1.48 -5.16
C LEU A 368 12.63 -1.25 -6.59
N ILE A 369 13.95 -1.16 -6.80
CA ILE A 369 14.52 -1.03 -8.14
C ILE A 369 14.64 -2.43 -8.76
N SER A 370 13.83 -2.73 -9.75
CA SER A 370 13.84 -3.99 -10.50
C SER A 370 13.76 -3.71 -12.01
N MET A 371 13.52 -4.71 -12.84
CA MET A 371 13.12 -4.52 -14.23
C MET A 371 12.03 -5.50 -14.61
N ARG A 372 11.04 -5.03 -15.37
CA ARG A 372 10.01 -5.92 -15.95
C ARG A 372 10.65 -6.71 -17.09
N MET A 373 10.92 -7.99 -16.85
CA MET A 373 11.61 -8.87 -17.81
C MET A 373 10.64 -9.57 -18.78
N CYS A 374 9.45 -9.01 -18.98
CA CYS A 374 8.41 -9.51 -19.87
C CYS A 374 7.52 -8.38 -20.43
N GLY A 375 6.61 -8.73 -21.36
CA GLY A 375 5.56 -7.84 -21.86
C GLY A 375 4.66 -7.28 -20.75
N HIS A 376 3.90 -6.22 -21.05
CA HIS A 376 3.09 -5.58 -20.03
C HIS A 376 1.96 -6.51 -19.53
N ALA A 377 1.18 -7.12 -20.43
CA ALA A 377 0.17 -8.14 -20.14
C ALA A 377 0.41 -9.43 -20.95
N HIS A 378 -0.39 -10.47 -20.70
CA HIS A 378 -0.27 -11.76 -21.42
C HIS A 378 -0.49 -11.65 -22.94
N HIS A 379 -1.30 -10.70 -23.41
CA HIS A 379 -1.55 -10.51 -24.84
C HIS A 379 -0.49 -9.64 -25.52
N ASP A 380 0.31 -8.92 -24.75
CA ASP A 380 1.41 -8.18 -25.32
C ASP A 380 2.49 -9.19 -25.67
N ASP A 381 2.75 -9.32 -26.97
CA ASP A 381 4.02 -9.86 -27.39
C ASP A 381 5.13 -9.05 -26.75
N MET A 382 6.25 -9.69 -26.49
CA MET A 382 7.44 -9.00 -26.05
C MET A 382 7.98 -8.16 -27.22
N LEU A 383 7.27 -7.09 -27.59
CA LEU A 383 7.63 -6.12 -28.62
C LEU A 383 9.01 -5.48 -28.33
N TYR A 384 9.48 -5.60 -27.08
CA TYR A 384 10.82 -5.26 -26.61
C TYR A 384 11.92 -6.28 -27.00
N PHE A 385 11.58 -7.54 -27.32
CA PHE A 385 12.50 -8.69 -27.37
C PHE A 385 12.34 -9.64 -28.56
N GLY A 386 11.30 -9.55 -29.39
CA GLY A 386 11.10 -10.44 -30.55
C GLY A 386 10.10 -11.56 -30.31
N SER A 387 10.54 -12.75 -29.89
CA SER A 387 9.69 -13.94 -29.68
C SER A 387 9.80 -14.52 -28.26
N GLU A 388 8.66 -14.89 -27.67
CA GLU A 388 8.62 -15.52 -26.34
C GLU A 388 9.05 -17.01 -26.40
N PRO A 389 9.70 -17.55 -25.35
CA PRO A 389 10.04 -18.97 -25.28
C PRO A 389 8.83 -19.83 -24.89
N ASP A 390 8.75 -21.06 -25.41
CA ASP A 390 7.62 -21.99 -25.21
C ASP A 390 7.26 -22.30 -23.74
N GLN A 391 8.26 -22.27 -22.85
CA GLN A 391 8.05 -22.62 -21.43
C GLN A 391 7.77 -21.40 -20.54
N TYR A 392 7.96 -20.17 -21.00
CA TYR A 392 7.79 -18.93 -20.22
C TYR A 392 8.55 -18.86 -18.87
N LEU A 393 9.46 -19.79 -18.59
CA LEU A 393 10.22 -19.89 -17.33
C LEU A 393 11.57 -19.14 -17.38
N ARG A 394 12.09 -18.91 -18.59
CA ARG A 394 13.43 -18.35 -18.81
C ARG A 394 13.33 -17.02 -19.54
N TYR A 395 14.31 -16.18 -19.28
CA TYR A 395 14.50 -14.93 -20.02
C TYR A 395 14.95 -15.26 -21.45
N PRO A 396 14.20 -14.85 -22.49
CA PRO A 396 14.60 -15.08 -23.88
C PRO A 396 15.89 -14.33 -24.22
N GLU A 397 16.53 -14.72 -25.32
CA GLU A 397 17.56 -13.87 -25.91
C GLU A 397 16.90 -12.65 -26.59
N PRO A 398 17.50 -11.44 -26.52
CA PRO A 398 17.00 -10.30 -27.27
C PRO A 398 17.02 -10.56 -28.78
N SER A 399 15.94 -10.21 -29.48
CA SER A 399 15.92 -10.17 -30.95
C SER A 399 16.40 -8.84 -31.50
N GLU A 400 16.86 -8.86 -32.75
CA GLU A 400 17.29 -7.66 -33.51
C GLU A 400 16.14 -6.65 -33.76
N ASN A 401 14.87 -7.09 -33.70
CA ASN A 401 13.69 -6.25 -33.95
C ASN A 401 13.10 -5.63 -32.67
N GLY A 402 13.67 -5.91 -31.50
CA GLY A 402 13.26 -5.29 -30.24
C GLY A 402 13.84 -3.89 -30.08
N TYR A 403 13.10 -2.97 -29.46
CA TYR A 403 13.58 -1.62 -29.14
C TYR A 403 14.21 -1.52 -27.74
N LEU A 404 14.52 -2.66 -27.11
CA LEU A 404 15.12 -2.67 -25.78
C LEU A 404 16.65 -2.54 -25.84
N ASP A 405 17.20 -1.77 -24.90
CA ASP A 405 18.63 -1.68 -24.64
C ASP A 405 19.23 -3.07 -24.27
N PRO A 406 20.08 -3.67 -25.13
CA PRO A 406 20.63 -5.00 -24.91
C PRO A 406 21.56 -5.09 -23.70
N GLU A 407 22.27 -4.02 -23.37
CA GLU A 407 23.17 -3.99 -22.21
C GLU A 407 22.37 -3.96 -20.91
N LYS A 408 21.34 -3.10 -20.87
CA LYS A 408 20.39 -3.06 -19.76
C LYS A 408 19.73 -4.42 -19.56
N TYR A 409 19.29 -5.09 -20.64
CA TYR A 409 18.72 -6.43 -20.52
C TYR A 409 19.68 -7.44 -19.93
N ARG A 410 20.91 -7.50 -20.45
CA ARG A 410 21.92 -8.45 -19.99
C ARG A 410 22.20 -8.28 -18.50
N TYR A 411 22.33 -7.04 -18.06
CA TYR A 411 22.49 -6.69 -16.64
C TYR A 411 21.34 -7.26 -15.78
N TRP A 412 20.09 -7.00 -16.16
CA TRP A 412 18.94 -7.46 -15.38
C TRP A 412 18.70 -8.98 -15.47
N ARG A 413 19.07 -9.59 -16.59
CA ARG A 413 19.06 -11.04 -16.75
C ARG A 413 20.03 -11.73 -15.82
N GLU A 414 21.24 -11.17 -15.67
CA GLU A 414 22.22 -11.67 -14.71
C GLU A 414 21.75 -11.49 -13.26
N LYS A 415 20.82 -10.56 -13.01
CA LYS A 415 20.15 -10.33 -11.72
C LYS A 415 18.86 -11.11 -11.51
N ASP A 416 18.59 -12.21 -12.24
CA ASP A 416 17.41 -13.06 -11.96
C ASP A 416 17.35 -13.42 -10.46
N PRO A 417 16.31 -12.99 -9.72
CA PRO A 417 16.26 -13.15 -8.27
C PRO A 417 16.25 -14.62 -7.86
N ILE A 418 15.63 -15.51 -8.65
CA ILE A 418 15.56 -16.94 -8.34
C ILE A 418 16.95 -17.56 -8.49
N GLU A 419 17.64 -17.29 -9.59
CA GLU A 419 18.93 -17.92 -9.88
C GLU A 419 20.03 -17.39 -8.94
N GLN A 420 20.05 -16.08 -8.67
CA GLN A 420 21.00 -15.49 -7.73
C GLN A 420 20.77 -15.99 -6.31
N TYR A 421 19.51 -16.07 -5.87
CA TYR A 421 19.20 -16.54 -4.54
C TYR A 421 19.48 -18.04 -4.36
N ARG A 422 19.15 -18.87 -5.37
CA ARG A 422 19.52 -20.30 -5.40
C ARG A 422 21.03 -20.50 -5.24
N LYS A 423 21.86 -19.77 -6.00
CA LYS A 423 23.33 -19.84 -5.89
C LYS A 423 23.79 -19.44 -4.49
N LYS A 424 23.21 -18.38 -3.92
CA LYS A 424 23.50 -17.91 -2.56
C LYS A 424 23.17 -18.99 -1.52
N LEU A 425 21.97 -19.56 -1.54
CA LEU A 425 21.56 -20.57 -0.55
C LEU A 425 22.40 -21.85 -0.62
N ILE A 426 22.84 -22.26 -1.82
CA ILE A 426 23.77 -23.40 -1.98
C ILE A 426 25.14 -23.07 -1.40
N ARG A 427 25.68 -21.88 -1.67
CA ARG A 427 26.96 -21.42 -1.12
C ARG A 427 26.92 -21.34 0.40
N GLU A 428 25.80 -20.90 0.97
CA GLU A 428 25.56 -20.81 2.42
C GLU A 428 25.20 -22.17 3.06
N ARG A 429 25.11 -23.25 2.27
CA ARG A 429 24.71 -24.59 2.72
C ARG A 429 23.30 -24.67 3.33
N VAL A 430 22.45 -23.69 3.02
CA VAL A 430 21.03 -23.66 3.39
C VAL A 430 20.19 -24.56 2.48
N LEU A 431 20.66 -24.77 1.24
CA LEU A 431 20.00 -25.56 0.22
C LEU A 431 21.00 -26.50 -0.48
N THR A 432 20.62 -27.75 -0.72
CA THR A 432 21.40 -28.67 -1.56
C THR A 432 20.86 -28.69 -2.99
N LYS A 433 21.68 -29.10 -3.96
CA LYS A 433 21.22 -29.27 -5.36
C LYS A 433 20.07 -30.27 -5.48
N SER A 434 20.06 -31.34 -4.66
CA SER A 434 18.99 -32.33 -4.65
C SER A 434 17.70 -31.76 -4.05
N ALA A 435 17.79 -31.04 -2.94
CA ALA A 435 16.63 -30.36 -2.34
C ALA A 435 16.02 -29.34 -3.29
N TYR A 436 16.84 -28.57 -4.02
CA TYR A 436 16.34 -27.64 -5.05
C TYR A 436 15.57 -28.36 -6.17
N LYS A 437 16.08 -29.49 -6.67
CA LYS A 437 15.36 -30.28 -7.69
C LYS A 437 14.01 -30.78 -7.19
N LYS A 438 13.96 -31.24 -5.94
CA LYS A 438 12.72 -31.68 -5.30
C LYS A 438 11.73 -30.52 -5.17
N MET A 439 12.20 -29.37 -4.69
CA MET A 439 11.42 -28.14 -4.56
C MET A 439 10.79 -27.72 -5.89
N VAL A 440 11.55 -27.75 -6.98
CA VAL A 440 11.02 -27.45 -8.32
C VAL A 440 9.94 -28.44 -8.74
N ALA A 441 10.15 -29.74 -8.55
CA ALA A 441 9.17 -30.76 -8.91
C ALA A 441 7.87 -30.65 -8.08
N GLU A 442 7.98 -30.29 -6.80
CA GLU A 442 6.83 -30.02 -5.92
C GLU A 442 6.01 -28.83 -6.43
N VAL A 443 6.66 -27.71 -6.78
CA VAL A 443 6.00 -26.53 -7.36
C VAL A 443 5.33 -26.87 -8.69
N GLU A 444 6.03 -27.57 -9.58
CA GLU A 444 5.49 -27.91 -10.90
C GLU A 444 4.24 -28.79 -10.79
N ALA A 445 4.26 -29.77 -9.88
CA ALA A 445 3.11 -30.61 -9.58
C ALA A 445 1.93 -29.84 -8.98
N GLU A 446 2.19 -28.91 -8.04
CA GLU A 446 1.16 -28.04 -7.45
C GLU A 446 0.47 -27.18 -8.52
N ILE A 447 1.26 -26.49 -9.35
CA ILE A 447 0.75 -25.57 -10.37
C ILE A 447 0.00 -26.34 -11.46
N GLU A 448 0.47 -27.50 -11.88
CA GLU A 448 -0.25 -28.31 -12.88
C GLU A 448 -1.54 -28.89 -12.31
N ALA A 449 -1.57 -29.32 -11.04
CA ALA A 449 -2.79 -29.78 -10.39
C ALA A 449 -3.85 -28.66 -10.35
N ALA A 450 -3.46 -27.42 -9.99
CA ALA A 450 -4.34 -26.27 -10.02
C ALA A 450 -4.84 -25.95 -11.45
N ALA A 451 -3.97 -26.06 -12.46
CA ALA A 451 -4.34 -25.82 -13.86
C ALA A 451 -5.39 -26.82 -14.35
N GLN A 452 -5.23 -28.11 -14.03
CA GLN A 452 -6.22 -29.14 -14.38
C GLN A 452 -7.57 -28.88 -13.70
N GLN A 453 -7.57 -28.44 -12.44
CA GLN A 453 -8.80 -28.03 -11.76
C GLN A 453 -9.48 -26.84 -12.45
N VAL A 454 -8.73 -25.84 -12.92
CA VAL A 454 -9.27 -24.66 -13.63
C VAL A 454 -9.83 -25.03 -15.00
N ILE A 455 -9.16 -25.93 -15.72
CA ILE A 455 -9.64 -26.45 -17.01
C ILE A 455 -11.00 -27.17 -16.79
N ALA A 456 -11.10 -27.96 -15.73
CA ALA A 456 -12.32 -28.67 -15.36
C ALA A 456 -13.39 -27.79 -14.69
N ALA A 457 -13.02 -26.61 -14.18
CA ALA A 457 -13.93 -25.74 -13.43
C ALA A 457 -15.11 -25.27 -14.31
N PRO A 458 -16.31 -25.13 -13.72
CA PRO A 458 -17.47 -24.65 -14.45
C PRO A 458 -17.31 -23.18 -14.82
N TRP A 459 -17.97 -22.79 -15.90
CA TRP A 459 -18.17 -21.38 -16.22
C TRP A 459 -19.18 -20.76 -15.22
N PRO A 460 -19.07 -19.46 -14.90
CA PRO A 460 -20.11 -18.76 -14.15
C PRO A 460 -21.46 -18.87 -14.86
N ASP A 461 -22.55 -18.95 -14.08
CA ASP A 461 -23.90 -18.94 -14.66
C ASP A 461 -24.21 -17.52 -15.16
N VAL A 462 -24.77 -17.40 -16.37
CA VAL A 462 -25.16 -16.11 -16.96
C VAL A 462 -26.13 -15.35 -16.07
N SER A 463 -26.99 -16.05 -15.32
CA SER A 463 -27.92 -15.44 -14.36
C SER A 463 -27.21 -14.71 -13.21
N GLU A 464 -25.97 -15.08 -12.87
CA GLU A 464 -25.19 -14.44 -11.82
C GLU A 464 -24.57 -13.10 -12.28
N ALA A 465 -24.55 -12.80 -13.59
CA ALA A 465 -23.96 -11.57 -14.13
C ALA A 465 -24.69 -10.31 -13.66
N CYS A 466 -26.00 -10.39 -13.39
CA CYS A 466 -26.82 -9.28 -12.90
C CYS A 466 -26.93 -9.23 -11.37
N VAL A 467 -26.35 -10.19 -10.64
CA VAL A 467 -26.40 -10.24 -9.18
C VAL A 467 -25.08 -9.68 -8.65
N PRO A 468 -25.07 -8.57 -7.88
CA PRO A 468 -26.19 -7.86 -7.24
C PRO A 468 -26.49 -6.47 -7.86
N VAL A 469 -26.43 -6.37 -9.20
CA VAL A 469 -26.57 -5.10 -9.93
C VAL A 469 -28.01 -4.54 -9.91
N LEU A 470 -29.04 -5.39 -9.75
CA LEU A 470 -30.45 -5.00 -9.94
C LEU A 470 -31.41 -5.19 -8.76
N THR A 471 -31.00 -5.58 -7.55
CA THR A 471 -31.98 -5.72 -6.45
C THR A 471 -31.41 -5.53 -5.05
N ASP A 472 -32.09 -4.72 -4.24
CA ASP A 472 -31.88 -4.54 -2.80
C ASP A 472 -32.64 -5.58 -1.96
N GLY A 473 -32.88 -6.80 -2.44
CA GLY A 473 -33.74 -7.75 -1.70
C GLY A 473 -35.14 -7.16 -1.40
N PRO A 474 -35.87 -7.70 -0.40
CA PRO A 474 -37.14 -7.13 0.01
C PRO A 474 -36.93 -5.71 0.58
N ARG A 475 -37.82 -4.78 0.20
CA ARG A 475 -37.91 -3.43 0.79
C ARG A 475 -37.82 -3.56 2.31
N LEU A 476 -36.76 -3.02 2.93
CA LEU A 476 -36.67 -2.95 4.39
C LEU A 476 -37.95 -2.28 4.89
N GLN A 477 -38.73 -2.98 5.71
CA GLN A 477 -39.87 -2.36 6.37
C GLN A 477 -39.32 -1.27 7.28
N HIS A 478 -39.78 -0.04 7.06
CA HIS A 478 -39.50 1.08 7.94
C HIS A 478 -39.95 0.72 9.36
N SER A 479 -38.99 0.46 10.26
CA SER A 479 -39.26 0.39 11.70
C SER A 479 -39.14 1.80 12.26
N GLU A 480 -40.26 2.37 12.72
CA GLU A 480 -40.28 3.62 13.50
C GLU A 480 -39.30 3.49 14.70
N PRO A 481 -38.21 4.28 14.76
CA PRO A 481 -37.19 4.19 15.82
C PRO A 481 -37.72 4.49 17.23
N LEU A 482 -38.94 5.03 17.32
CA LEU A 482 -39.50 5.61 18.55
C LEU A 482 -40.06 4.59 19.55
N HIS A 483 -40.14 3.30 19.22
CA HIS A 483 -40.91 2.37 20.06
C HIS A 483 -40.21 1.75 21.26
N ASN A 484 -38.97 2.10 21.60
CA ASN A 484 -38.40 1.81 22.92
C ASN A 484 -37.18 2.69 23.21
N ARG A 485 -37.39 3.90 23.76
CA ARG A 485 -36.30 4.72 24.34
C ARG A 485 -36.70 5.21 25.73
N THR A 486 -36.16 4.58 26.76
CA THR A 486 -35.97 5.22 28.07
C THR A 486 -34.62 5.94 28.05
N SER A 487 -34.61 7.22 27.68
CA SER A 487 -33.43 8.09 27.79
C SER A 487 -33.62 9.06 28.96
N ALA A 488 -32.76 8.95 29.98
CA ALA A 488 -32.56 10.01 30.96
C ALA A 488 -31.61 11.06 30.35
N PHE A 489 -32.10 12.27 30.14
CA PHE A 489 -31.30 13.38 29.65
C PHE A 489 -30.50 14.02 30.81
N PRO A 490 -29.20 14.35 30.64
CA PRO A 490 -28.45 15.13 31.61
C PRO A 490 -28.95 16.60 31.69
N PRO A 491 -28.66 17.32 32.80
CA PRO A 491 -29.13 18.69 33.02
C PRO A 491 -28.47 19.71 32.07
N LYS A 492 -29.22 20.76 31.73
CA LYS A 492 -28.89 21.79 30.73
C LYS A 492 -27.65 22.63 31.11
N ILE A 493 -26.68 22.71 30.20
CA ILE A 493 -25.62 23.73 30.20
C ILE A 493 -26.14 24.96 29.39
N ASP A 494 -25.58 26.15 29.61
CA ASP A 494 -26.01 27.42 29.00
C ASP A 494 -25.06 27.84 27.85
N TRP A 495 -25.61 28.13 26.66
CA TRP A 495 -24.89 28.11 25.37
C TRP A 495 -24.86 29.45 24.61
N ARG A 496 -25.19 30.59 25.23
CA ARG A 496 -25.29 31.87 24.52
C ARG A 496 -24.07 32.79 24.74
N SER A 497 -23.34 33.09 23.67
CA SER A 497 -23.21 34.48 23.24
C SER A 497 -23.44 34.57 21.72
N ASP A 498 -24.54 35.22 21.39
CA ASP A 498 -25.01 35.75 20.11
C ASP A 498 -25.23 34.73 18.97
N GLU A 499 -26.31 33.97 19.20
CA GLU A 499 -27.11 33.06 18.33
C GLU A 499 -26.40 32.07 17.38
N PRO A 500 -26.47 30.78 17.76
CA PRO A 500 -27.14 29.74 16.99
C PRO A 500 -28.54 29.44 17.58
N VAL A 501 -29.53 29.27 16.71
CA VAL A 501 -30.96 29.17 17.06
C VAL A 501 -31.34 27.78 17.59
N GLY A 502 -31.99 27.76 18.76
CA GLY A 502 -33.24 27.03 19.07
C GLY A 502 -33.32 25.51 18.86
N PHE A 503 -33.30 24.75 19.97
CA PHE A 503 -34.00 23.47 20.07
C PHE A 503 -35.34 23.66 20.78
N GLU A 504 -36.41 23.74 19.97
CA GLU A 504 -37.80 23.47 20.37
C GLU A 504 -38.35 22.40 19.43
N ILE A 505 -38.91 21.31 19.99
CA ILE A 505 -39.56 20.25 19.22
C ILE A 505 -40.88 20.80 18.68
N ASN A 506 -40.89 21.21 17.42
CA ASN A 506 -42.08 21.71 16.74
C ASN A 506 -42.92 20.56 16.17
N ALA A 507 -44.17 20.44 16.63
CA ALA A 507 -45.15 19.49 16.08
C ALA A 507 -45.57 19.76 14.62
N LYS A 508 -45.12 20.88 14.00
CA LYS A 508 -45.38 21.28 12.60
C LYS A 508 -44.25 20.92 11.61
N GLY A 509 -43.16 20.25 12.04
CA GLY A 509 -42.05 19.78 11.20
C GLY A 509 -40.68 20.39 11.55
N LYS A 510 -39.59 19.65 11.29
CA LYS A 510 -38.18 20.03 11.51
C LYS A 510 -37.65 20.90 10.36
N THR A 511 -36.58 21.68 10.54
CA THR A 511 -35.79 22.25 9.42
C THR A 511 -34.77 21.23 8.89
N PHE A 512 -34.28 21.39 7.65
CA PHE A 512 -33.25 20.49 7.09
C PHE A 512 -31.98 20.45 7.93
N TRP A 513 -31.55 21.62 8.43
CA TRP A 513 -30.40 21.73 9.32
C TRP A 513 -30.58 20.88 10.58
N GLN A 514 -31.73 21.02 11.26
CA GLN A 514 -32.03 20.27 12.49
C GLN A 514 -32.07 18.77 12.22
N ALA A 515 -32.74 18.35 11.14
CA ALA A 515 -32.84 16.94 10.78
C ALA A 515 -31.48 16.31 10.50
N ILE A 516 -30.59 17.02 9.78
CA ILE A 516 -29.22 16.55 9.52
C ILE A 516 -28.45 16.36 10.83
N VAL A 517 -28.46 17.36 11.71
CA VAL A 517 -27.74 17.30 12.99
C VAL A 517 -28.26 16.16 13.86
N GLU A 518 -29.58 16.01 13.97
CA GLU A 518 -30.20 14.96 14.77
C GLU A 518 -29.90 13.56 14.21
N ALA A 519 -29.96 13.38 12.89
CA ALA A 519 -29.62 12.10 12.27
C ALA A 519 -28.15 11.73 12.51
N LEU A 520 -27.22 12.67 12.33
CA LEU A 520 -25.79 12.42 12.58
C LEU A 520 -25.50 12.16 14.06
N HIS A 521 -26.12 12.93 14.96
CA HIS A 521 -26.00 12.70 16.40
C HIS A 521 -26.52 11.31 16.77
N GLU A 522 -27.70 10.93 16.29
CA GLU A 522 -28.28 9.61 16.53
C GLU A 522 -27.35 8.50 16.05
N GLU A 523 -26.83 8.59 14.83
CA GLU A 523 -25.96 7.57 14.26
C GLU A 523 -24.60 7.48 14.96
N LEU A 524 -23.98 8.62 15.30
CA LEU A 524 -22.74 8.66 16.06
C LEU A 524 -22.92 8.15 17.50
N ALA A 525 -24.07 8.41 18.13
CA ALA A 525 -24.38 7.89 19.47
C ALA A 525 -24.71 6.38 19.43
N ARG A 526 -25.40 5.93 18.38
CA ARG A 526 -25.86 4.55 18.21
C ARG A 526 -24.69 3.61 17.88
N ASP A 527 -23.74 4.07 17.07
CA ASP A 527 -22.73 3.23 16.47
C ASP A 527 -21.31 3.73 16.77
N PRO A 528 -20.51 3.00 17.57
CA PRO A 528 -19.14 3.41 17.89
C PRO A 528 -18.21 3.35 16.67
N ASP A 529 -18.59 2.62 15.63
CA ASP A 529 -17.84 2.50 14.39
C ASP A 529 -18.22 3.58 13.35
N ALA A 530 -19.23 4.41 13.64
CA ALA A 530 -19.55 5.59 12.84
C ALA A 530 -18.62 6.76 13.15
N PHE A 531 -18.15 7.41 12.09
CA PHE A 531 -17.29 8.60 12.15
C PHE A 531 -17.47 9.47 10.91
N ILE A 532 -17.18 10.77 11.03
CA ILE A 532 -17.24 11.73 9.94
C ILE A 532 -15.82 12.07 9.50
N LEU A 533 -15.59 12.18 8.19
CA LEU A 533 -14.35 12.70 7.63
C LEU A 533 -14.63 13.61 6.44
N GLY A 534 -13.87 14.71 6.33
CA GLY A 534 -14.00 15.67 5.25
C GLY A 534 -13.25 16.96 5.51
N GLU A 535 -13.42 17.93 4.64
CA GLU A 535 -12.76 19.23 4.72
C GLU A 535 -13.49 20.11 5.74
N ASP A 536 -12.75 20.62 6.72
CA ASP A 536 -13.23 21.52 7.77
C ASP A 536 -14.40 20.99 8.64
N VAL A 537 -14.68 19.68 8.59
CA VAL A 537 -15.77 19.05 9.37
C VAL A 537 -15.50 19.04 10.87
N GLY A 538 -14.22 18.99 11.26
CA GLY A 538 -13.74 18.80 12.63
C GLY A 538 -13.13 20.05 13.26
N GLY A 539 -12.39 19.84 14.35
CA GLY A 539 -11.68 20.91 15.05
C GLY A 539 -12.62 21.86 15.80
N LYS A 540 -12.63 23.15 15.42
CA LYS A 540 -13.49 24.18 16.04
C LYS A 540 -14.60 24.69 15.11
N TYR A 541 -14.58 24.27 13.84
CA TYR A 541 -15.41 24.88 12.81
C TYR A 541 -16.74 24.16 12.62
N GLY A 542 -16.71 22.86 12.31
CA GLY A 542 -17.93 22.06 12.20
C GLY A 542 -18.60 22.14 10.84
N ASN A 543 -17.80 22.10 9.76
CA ASN A 543 -18.13 22.20 8.34
C ASN A 543 -18.43 23.59 7.77
N ALA A 544 -18.43 23.69 6.43
CA ALA A 544 -18.63 24.93 5.66
C ALA A 544 -19.92 25.69 6.00
N PHE A 545 -20.91 25.01 6.54
CA PHE A 545 -22.21 25.56 6.94
C PHE A 545 -22.40 25.57 8.47
N VAL A 546 -21.35 25.25 9.24
CA VAL A 546 -21.29 25.23 10.71
C VAL A 546 -22.33 24.26 11.32
N ILE A 547 -22.76 23.26 10.56
CA ILE A 547 -23.83 22.33 10.94
C ILE A 547 -23.32 21.31 11.97
N LEU A 548 -22.07 20.88 11.85
CA LEU A 548 -21.47 19.87 12.72
C LEU A 548 -20.92 20.46 14.02
N LYS A 549 -20.96 21.79 14.20
CA LYS A 549 -20.33 22.45 15.36
C LYS A 549 -20.84 21.94 16.71
N SER A 550 -22.14 21.66 16.81
CA SER A 550 -22.74 21.09 18.03
C SER A 550 -22.35 19.63 18.29
N LEU A 551 -21.82 18.93 17.29
CA LEU A 551 -21.39 17.53 17.39
C LEU A 551 -19.91 17.40 17.81
N LEU A 552 -19.14 18.49 17.75
CA LEU A 552 -17.71 18.49 18.07
C LEU A 552 -17.43 18.24 19.55
N GLU A 553 -18.30 18.74 20.45
CA GLU A 553 -18.16 18.51 21.89
C GLU A 553 -18.41 17.04 22.26
N PRO A 554 -19.51 16.39 21.83
CA PRO A 554 -19.75 14.98 22.15
C PRO A 554 -18.93 13.98 21.32
N PHE A 555 -18.50 14.31 20.10
CA PHE A 555 -17.93 13.35 19.15
C PHE A 555 -16.67 13.83 18.40
N GLY A 556 -15.99 14.88 18.88
CA GLY A 556 -14.90 15.53 18.13
C GLY A 556 -13.72 14.62 17.75
N ASP A 557 -13.48 13.56 18.52
CA ASP A 557 -12.48 12.52 18.20
C ASP A 557 -12.84 11.65 17.00
N ARG A 558 -14.13 11.60 16.63
CA ARG A 558 -14.70 10.88 15.48
C ARG A 558 -15.13 11.81 14.34
N ILE A 559 -14.80 13.10 14.39
CA ILE A 559 -15.06 14.07 13.31
C ILE A 559 -13.72 14.61 12.81
N LEU A 560 -13.23 14.01 11.73
CA LEU A 560 -11.84 14.11 11.28
C LEU A 560 -11.69 15.09 10.11
N ASN A 561 -10.86 16.11 10.28
CA ASN A 561 -10.44 16.95 9.17
C ASN A 561 -9.52 16.18 8.21
N THR A 562 -9.71 16.38 6.92
CA THR A 562 -8.85 15.85 5.85
C THR A 562 -8.12 16.98 5.13
N PRO A 563 -7.02 16.68 4.41
CA PRO A 563 -6.50 17.55 3.36
C PRO A 563 -7.57 17.81 2.28
N LEU A 564 -7.32 18.85 1.47
CA LEU A 564 -8.16 19.20 0.33
C LEU A 564 -8.01 18.18 -0.81
N ALA A 565 -8.68 17.04 -0.68
CA ALA A 565 -8.48 15.86 -1.51
C ALA A 565 -9.67 14.89 -1.43
N GLU A 566 -10.65 15.07 -2.31
CA GLU A 566 -11.87 14.25 -2.35
C GLU A 566 -11.59 12.79 -2.70
N GLY A 567 -10.58 12.53 -3.52
CA GLY A 567 -10.09 11.17 -3.80
C GLY A 567 -9.61 10.48 -2.53
N ALA A 568 -8.80 11.17 -1.71
CA ALA A 568 -8.34 10.64 -0.43
C ALA A 568 -9.48 10.44 0.59
N ILE A 569 -10.45 11.35 0.65
CA ILE A 569 -11.63 11.24 1.53
C ILE A 569 -12.41 9.95 1.21
N ILE A 570 -12.74 9.74 -0.07
CA ILE A 570 -13.56 8.59 -0.49
C ILE A 570 -12.77 7.30 -0.41
N GLY A 571 -11.49 7.29 -0.80
CA GLY A 571 -10.63 6.13 -0.66
C GLY A 571 -10.49 5.69 0.81
N ALA A 572 -10.26 6.65 1.71
CA ALA A 572 -10.16 6.37 3.14
C ALA A 572 -11.47 5.86 3.74
N ALA A 573 -12.62 6.44 3.34
CA ALA A 573 -13.93 5.92 3.72
C ALA A 573 -14.13 4.48 3.22
N THR A 574 -13.74 4.21 1.97
CA THR A 574 -13.89 2.89 1.34
C THR A 574 -13.13 1.81 2.11
N GLY A 575 -11.84 2.02 2.37
CA GLY A 575 -11.03 1.04 3.10
C GLY A 575 -11.50 0.85 4.55
N ALA A 576 -11.87 1.92 5.24
CA ALA A 576 -12.37 1.81 6.60
C ALA A 576 -13.68 0.99 6.66
N ALA A 577 -14.57 1.20 5.68
CA ALA A 577 -15.82 0.46 5.57
C ALA A 577 -15.60 -1.05 5.31
N LEU A 578 -14.54 -1.43 4.58
CA LEU A 578 -14.17 -2.84 4.40
C LEU A 578 -13.79 -3.55 5.71
N LEU A 579 -13.35 -2.80 6.72
CA LEU A 579 -13.05 -3.30 8.07
C LEU A 579 -14.22 -3.11 9.05
N GLY A 580 -15.43 -2.92 8.53
CA GLY A 580 -16.65 -2.81 9.33
C GLY A 580 -16.93 -1.42 9.91
N LYS A 581 -16.10 -0.41 9.62
CA LYS A 581 -16.41 0.97 10.01
C LYS A 581 -17.61 1.52 9.23
N ARG A 582 -18.21 2.60 9.74
CA ARG A 582 -19.35 3.29 9.11
C ARG A 582 -19.02 4.75 8.80
N PRO A 583 -18.12 5.00 7.83
CA PRO A 583 -17.70 6.36 7.52
C PRO A 583 -18.83 7.17 6.88
N ILE A 584 -18.90 8.43 7.30
CA ILE A 584 -19.71 9.48 6.69
C ILE A 584 -18.73 10.47 6.07
N ALA A 585 -18.44 10.28 4.79
CA ALA A 585 -17.58 11.16 4.01
C ALA A 585 -18.35 12.42 3.61
N GLU A 586 -17.88 13.60 4.04
CA GLU A 586 -18.47 14.87 3.65
C GLU A 586 -17.57 15.57 2.61
N ILE A 587 -18.14 15.83 1.43
CA ILE A 587 -17.52 16.68 0.41
C ILE A 587 -18.06 18.09 0.61
N GLN A 588 -17.19 19.10 0.63
CA GLN A 588 -17.56 20.45 1.07
C GLN A 588 -18.73 21.05 0.26
N PHE A 589 -18.68 20.90 -1.06
CA PHE A 589 -19.78 21.19 -1.98
C PHE A 589 -19.86 20.07 -3.02
N ASN A 590 -21.07 19.73 -3.47
CA ASN A 590 -21.23 18.62 -4.42
C ASN A 590 -20.41 18.78 -5.70
N ASP A 591 -20.20 20.00 -6.18
CA ASP A 591 -19.42 20.32 -7.37
C ASP A 591 -17.99 19.73 -7.34
N PHE A 592 -17.41 19.56 -6.14
CA PHE A 592 -16.06 19.03 -5.96
C PHE A 592 -15.97 17.51 -6.02
N ILE A 593 -17.10 16.78 -6.09
CA ILE A 593 -17.08 15.31 -6.24
C ILE A 593 -16.34 14.83 -7.49
N ALA A 594 -16.15 15.72 -8.48
CA ALA A 594 -15.45 15.41 -9.72
C ALA A 594 -14.03 14.86 -9.52
N SER A 595 -13.25 15.38 -8.56
CA SER A 595 -11.91 14.86 -8.21
C SER A 595 -11.99 13.50 -7.51
N GLY A 596 -13.06 13.27 -6.74
CA GLY A 596 -13.34 11.99 -6.07
C GLY A 596 -14.01 10.93 -6.98
N PHE A 597 -14.33 11.26 -8.23
CA PHE A 597 -15.17 10.42 -9.09
C PHE A 597 -14.58 9.02 -9.32
N ASN A 598 -13.26 8.94 -9.52
CA ASN A 598 -12.59 7.65 -9.75
C ASN A 598 -12.72 6.71 -8.53
N GLN A 599 -12.50 7.22 -7.32
CA GLN A 599 -12.65 6.47 -6.08
C GLN A 599 -14.10 6.06 -5.83
N LEU A 600 -15.07 6.91 -6.15
CA LEU A 600 -16.48 6.57 -5.99
C LEU A 600 -16.95 5.52 -7.01
N VAL A 601 -16.79 5.81 -8.30
CA VAL A 601 -17.43 5.06 -9.39
C VAL A 601 -16.61 3.86 -9.83
N ASN A 602 -15.28 3.98 -9.88
CA ASN A 602 -14.43 2.88 -10.37
C ASN A 602 -13.84 2.00 -9.26
N ASN A 603 -13.92 2.44 -8.00
CA ASN A 603 -13.46 1.66 -6.86
C ASN A 603 -14.63 1.26 -5.94
N THR A 604 -15.11 2.18 -5.11
CA THR A 604 -16.15 1.97 -4.08
C THR A 604 -17.34 1.18 -4.60
N ALA A 605 -18.00 1.71 -5.65
CA ALA A 605 -19.23 1.13 -6.20
C ALA A 605 -19.01 -0.26 -6.82
N LYS A 606 -17.80 -0.56 -7.27
CA LYS A 606 -17.47 -1.81 -7.99
C LYS A 606 -17.03 -2.95 -7.09
N ILE A 607 -16.69 -2.69 -5.82
CA ILE A 607 -16.20 -3.73 -4.91
C ILE A 607 -17.21 -4.87 -4.77
N PHE A 608 -18.46 -4.57 -4.39
CA PHE A 608 -19.47 -5.60 -4.16
C PHE A 608 -19.84 -6.38 -5.43
N PRO A 609 -20.06 -5.76 -6.61
CA PRO A 609 -20.26 -6.51 -7.85
C PRO A 609 -19.08 -7.39 -8.28
N ARG A 610 -17.83 -6.99 -7.96
CA ARG A 610 -16.63 -7.71 -8.39
C ARG A 610 -16.30 -8.92 -7.52
N TRP A 611 -16.39 -8.79 -6.20
CA TRP A 611 -15.94 -9.82 -5.25
C TRP A 611 -16.77 -9.87 -3.96
N GLN A 612 -18.00 -9.35 -4.00
CA GLN A 612 -19.06 -9.55 -3.00
C GLN A 612 -18.76 -9.04 -1.58
N GLN A 613 -17.81 -8.13 -1.43
CA GLN A 613 -17.57 -7.46 -0.15
C GLN A 613 -18.43 -6.20 0.01
N PRO A 614 -19.21 -6.05 1.10
CA PRO A 614 -20.01 -4.86 1.32
C PRO A 614 -19.12 -3.65 1.70
N VAL A 615 -19.53 -2.46 1.27
CA VAL A 615 -18.85 -1.19 1.57
C VAL A 615 -19.87 -0.22 2.19
N PRO A 616 -20.20 -0.37 3.49
CA PRO A 616 -21.23 0.44 4.15
C PRO A 616 -20.71 1.84 4.49
N LEU A 617 -20.79 2.77 3.54
CA LEU A 617 -20.43 4.18 3.74
C LEU A 617 -21.53 5.12 3.25
N THR A 618 -21.51 6.36 3.75
CA THR A 618 -22.38 7.45 3.28
C THR A 618 -21.53 8.61 2.79
N ILE A 619 -21.84 9.14 1.62
CA ILE A 619 -21.22 10.37 1.09
C ILE A 619 -22.26 11.47 1.16
N ARG A 620 -21.99 12.51 1.98
CA ARG A 620 -22.82 13.71 2.07
C ARG A 620 -22.19 14.81 1.22
N MET A 621 -23.02 15.42 0.38
CA MET A 621 -22.63 16.46 -0.56
C MET A 621 -23.67 17.59 -0.49
N PRO A 622 -23.34 18.76 0.10
CA PRO A 622 -24.22 19.92 0.05
C PRO A 622 -24.56 20.30 -1.39
N TRP A 623 -25.86 20.37 -1.68
CA TRP A 623 -26.43 20.47 -3.01
C TRP A 623 -27.58 21.48 -3.03
N GLY A 624 -27.69 22.25 -4.12
CA GLY A 624 -28.82 23.14 -4.37
C GLY A 624 -28.57 24.63 -4.08
N GLY A 625 -29.22 25.47 -4.88
CA GLY A 625 -29.06 26.92 -4.90
C GLY A 625 -29.82 27.64 -3.80
N LEU A 626 -29.08 28.27 -2.88
CA LEU A 626 -29.61 29.24 -1.91
C LEU A 626 -28.72 30.47 -1.74
N ARG A 627 -27.69 30.57 -2.58
CA ARG A 627 -26.81 31.74 -2.72
C ARG A 627 -26.45 31.75 -4.20
N SER A 628 -26.47 32.90 -4.86
CA SER A 628 -26.00 33.06 -6.25
C SER A 628 -24.48 32.83 -6.33
N ALA A 629 -24.02 31.64 -5.92
CA ALA A 629 -22.65 31.24 -5.63
C ALA A 629 -21.89 30.79 -6.89
N GLY A 630 -22.55 30.88 -8.04
CA GLY A 630 -21.95 30.66 -9.34
C GLY A 630 -21.75 29.17 -9.69
N PRO A 631 -21.11 28.90 -10.82
CA PRO A 631 -21.09 27.59 -11.46
C PRO A 631 -20.24 26.52 -10.73
N TYR A 632 -19.53 26.87 -9.66
CA TYR A 632 -18.71 25.95 -8.85
C TYR A 632 -19.36 25.58 -7.51
N HIS A 633 -20.59 26.02 -7.26
CA HIS A 633 -21.35 25.72 -6.04
C HIS A 633 -22.85 25.51 -6.36
N SER A 634 -23.17 25.01 -7.55
CA SER A 634 -24.55 24.96 -8.04
C SER A 634 -24.80 23.86 -9.08
N GLN A 635 -23.83 22.98 -9.33
CA GLN A 635 -24.02 21.88 -10.25
C GLN A 635 -24.99 20.83 -9.70
N ASN A 636 -25.69 20.19 -10.62
CA ASN A 636 -26.50 19.00 -10.39
C ASN A 636 -25.68 17.77 -10.81
N THR A 637 -24.91 17.20 -9.87
CA THR A 637 -23.98 16.10 -10.13
C THR A 637 -24.61 14.72 -10.02
N GLU A 638 -25.84 14.60 -9.49
CA GLU A 638 -26.56 13.34 -9.37
C GLU A 638 -26.68 12.52 -10.67
N PRO A 639 -26.84 13.12 -11.87
CA PRO A 639 -26.93 12.36 -13.11
C PRO A 639 -25.63 11.67 -13.50
N TRP A 640 -24.48 12.10 -12.95
CA TRP A 640 -23.18 11.46 -13.22
C TRP A 640 -23.12 10.02 -12.66
N PHE A 641 -23.97 9.70 -11.66
CA PHE A 641 -23.94 8.44 -10.93
C PHE A 641 -25.11 7.49 -11.26
N TYR A 642 -26.15 7.96 -11.99
CA TYR A 642 -27.39 7.21 -12.23
C TYR A 642 -27.19 5.81 -12.86
N ARG A 643 -26.08 5.60 -13.60
CA ARG A 643 -25.75 4.33 -14.27
C ARG A 643 -24.61 3.57 -13.59
N THR A 644 -24.34 3.85 -12.32
CA THR A 644 -23.28 3.19 -11.55
C THR A 644 -23.88 2.18 -10.57
N PRO A 645 -23.82 0.87 -10.86
CA PRO A 645 -24.27 -0.17 -9.94
C PRO A 645 -23.56 -0.07 -8.59
N GLY A 646 -24.29 -0.40 -7.51
CA GLY A 646 -23.75 -0.39 -6.14
C GLY A 646 -23.91 0.95 -5.41
N LEU A 647 -24.31 2.02 -6.11
CA LEU A 647 -24.64 3.30 -5.47
C LEU A 647 -26.15 3.43 -5.23
N LYS A 648 -26.50 3.96 -4.07
CA LYS A 648 -27.84 4.43 -3.75
C LYS A 648 -27.80 5.96 -3.68
N ILE A 649 -28.54 6.61 -4.56
CA ILE A 649 -28.58 8.07 -4.66
C ILE A 649 -29.89 8.54 -4.02
N VAL A 650 -29.77 9.45 -3.05
CA VAL A 650 -30.91 10.07 -2.37
C VAL A 650 -30.77 11.58 -2.42
N CYS A 651 -31.86 12.26 -2.78
CA CYS A 651 -31.98 13.72 -2.78
C CYS A 651 -33.22 14.09 -1.95
N PRO A 652 -33.12 14.12 -0.60
CA PRO A 652 -34.28 14.39 0.24
C PRO A 652 -34.82 15.80 0.00
N SER A 653 -36.14 15.92 -0.05
CA SER A 653 -36.87 17.17 -0.33
C SER A 653 -37.59 17.74 0.90
N THR A 654 -37.69 16.94 1.96
CA THR A 654 -38.21 17.36 3.26
C THR A 654 -37.30 16.91 4.40
N PRO A 655 -37.32 17.59 5.56
CA PRO A 655 -36.52 17.19 6.73
C PRO A 655 -36.90 15.85 7.38
N ARG A 656 -38.00 15.21 6.96
CA ARG A 656 -38.40 13.87 7.42
C ARG A 656 -37.70 12.76 6.62
N GLU A 657 -37.44 13.03 5.34
CA GLU A 657 -36.73 12.14 4.41
C GLU A 657 -35.24 12.18 4.70
#